data_AF-A0A7C1KG09-F1
#
_entry.id   AF-A0A7C1KG09-F1
#
_cell.length_a   1.000
_cell.length_b   1.000
_cell.length_c   1.000
_cell.angle_alpha   90.00
_cell.angle_beta   90.00
_cell.angle_gamma   90.00
#
_symmetry.space_group_name_H-M   'P 1'
#
loop_
_entity.id
_entity.type
_entity.pdbx_description
1 polymer ?
#
loop_
_entity_poly.entity_id
_entity_poly.type
_entity_poly.pdbx_seq_one_letter_code
_entity_poly.pdbx_strand_id
1 'polypeptide(L)'
;MRRGLGRWLYLGVFLVCGLIQGPESSSASQTASPSVQPRPIQEDPEVKIDYDIVYVRTPRKGDRVGTNWAEISNPHFMDPGGDLVLLHPDGTEEVLVRGGHGSVTDPMVSFDGEWVYYSLFHDLRDASPSCASASGADIYKIHLKTRQIVRLTRQEFAPNTGAAKWSDDFRTPQDGKNWLPYGVLNLGPCPLPGGKVVFTSNRHAFRPPKRLPHTLQLFIMDDDGSNVECIGHLNLGCALHPVVLRDGRIMFSTLESQGLRASTLWGLWVIHPDGTNWGPLASAFLPGASPTAWHFQTQISDGSIVAEEYYNQTSSGFGSFVKFPVELPAGTPPFGPAWTEDPRNPPLVHGHKDNGQPRIRRLPFSPFGIESLTRFARADEGPADFATPGRRTGPRLGKVTHPAAAPDNHLLCVWSPGPVNGGYTVHVPAPDGGIYLLKKSQPVDSPGQLLLIKNDPNYNEQWPRAVVPYKRIYGVDEPKRLLPLANDGSRSPHLPAGTPFGLVGTSSLYKRESYPNGRVPPGQVTASFAGGSDPTGYQDLDPFNLLSDEPLSWNWFNQGADAGRYRNADIHAIRILVMEPTTDRAKGPKSGRTFRSHANERLRILGEIPVRKIGRGPNGQEPLDPDGHPDTSFLARIPADVAFTFQTLDRRGMVLNMAQTWHQVRPGEVRHDCGGCHAHSQKPTDFARTYAARPDYQVFDLTRQTPLLTTKVHDQSGQRWDAADSTGLRFAPRVHNVEFWRDVKPILERSCVPCHSGPKPAAELDLGDFRTVRLPDADDVPGTYYRLAMDHAGRFGYKPLAGAWRAPNASRYIRMFQSRRSLLIWKIYGERLDGWSNDDFPTETKPGDPSTLQLKGQPVPNTAANRARADLDFTGSIMPPPEAVRSGKAAPLSDEDKLTLVRWIDLGCPIDLDYDPQRPQDPGYGWMLDDQRPTLTLSIPKAGDNPPLARILVGMHDYGSGLDLDSFSVIADFPLQGQPPGQNLAPLFRARGDGVYELTLNPPVTVPRGRIIVAVKDKQGNISRIERVFSAR
;
A
#
# COMPACT_ATOMS: atom_id res chain seq x y z
N MET A 1 -66.91 -16.08 29.76
CA MET A 1 -68.38 -15.86 29.83
C MET A 1 -68.70 -14.39 29.51
N ARG A 2 -69.99 -14.01 29.39
CA ARG A 2 -70.60 -12.65 29.25
C ARG A 2 -69.63 -11.45 29.29
N ARG A 3 -69.42 -10.67 28.22
CA ARG A 3 -70.33 -9.71 27.51
C ARG A 3 -70.91 -8.56 28.37
N GLY A 4 -70.64 -7.33 27.95
CA GLY A 4 -71.41 -6.09 28.19
C GLY A 4 -71.23 -5.16 26.96
N LEU A 5 -72.28 -4.50 26.46
CA LEU A 5 -72.28 -3.91 25.10
C LEU A 5 -73.40 -2.86 24.90
N GLY A 6 -73.10 -1.73 24.24
CA GLY A 6 -74.05 -0.66 23.81
C GLY A 6 -73.34 0.72 23.82
N ARG A 7 -73.36 1.60 22.81
CA ARG A 7 -74.35 2.08 21.80
C ARG A 7 -75.51 2.90 22.40
N TRP A 8 -76.07 3.92 21.73
CA TRP A 8 -75.92 4.42 20.33
C TRP A 8 -75.34 5.86 20.33
N LEU A 9 -75.62 6.90 19.51
CA LEU A 9 -76.41 7.25 18.29
C LEU A 9 -75.83 8.62 17.77
N TYR A 10 -75.94 9.16 16.55
CA TYR A 10 -76.52 8.79 15.23
C TYR A 10 -75.40 8.97 14.15
N LEU A 11 -75.46 9.53 12.93
CA LEU A 11 -76.44 10.05 11.92
C LEU A 11 -75.83 9.81 10.51
N GLY A 12 -76.44 10.27 9.41
CA GLY A 12 -75.80 10.34 8.07
C GLY A 12 -76.61 11.10 7.01
N VAL A 13 -75.95 11.59 5.95
CA VAL A 13 -76.54 12.25 4.76
C VAL A 13 -75.80 11.78 3.49
N PHE A 14 -76.43 11.87 2.31
CA PHE A 14 -76.12 11.13 1.06
C PHE A 14 -75.47 11.96 -0.07
N LEU A 15 -74.96 11.22 -1.08
CA LEU A 15 -74.69 11.64 -2.49
C LEU A 15 -73.50 12.63 -2.70
N VAL A 16 -72.72 12.61 -3.80
CA VAL A 16 -72.85 12.00 -5.15
C VAL A 16 -71.48 11.42 -5.60
N CYS A 17 -71.45 10.28 -6.30
CA CYS A 17 -70.26 9.81 -7.02
C CYS A 17 -70.19 10.43 -8.43
N GLY A 18 -69.33 11.43 -8.63
CA GLY A 18 -68.99 11.94 -9.96
C GLY A 18 -67.89 11.13 -10.62
N LEU A 19 -68.08 10.74 -11.88
CA LEU A 19 -67.03 10.14 -12.71
C LEU A 19 -65.97 11.20 -13.04
N ILE A 20 -64.76 11.01 -12.52
CA ILE A 20 -63.54 11.64 -13.04
C ILE A 20 -62.63 10.51 -13.47
N GLN A 21 -62.23 10.52 -14.75
CA GLN A 21 -61.20 9.62 -15.25
C GLN A 21 -59.89 9.97 -14.55
N GLY A 22 -59.38 9.05 -13.71
CA GLY A 22 -57.95 9.07 -13.39
C GLY A 22 -57.16 8.99 -14.70
N PRO A 23 -56.02 9.69 -14.83
CA PRO A 23 -55.29 9.72 -16.09
C PRO A 23 -54.97 8.30 -16.53
N GLU A 24 -55.19 8.02 -17.81
CA GLU A 24 -54.84 6.74 -18.41
C GLU A 24 -53.39 6.40 -18.10
N SER A 25 -53.08 5.10 -18.01
CA SER A 25 -51.71 4.64 -17.80
C SER A 25 -50.83 5.18 -18.92
N SER A 26 -50.07 6.24 -18.62
CA SER A 26 -49.14 6.83 -19.58
C SER A 26 -48.19 5.71 -20.01
N SER A 27 -48.17 5.45 -21.31
CA SER A 27 -47.25 4.48 -21.89
C SER A 27 -45.86 4.80 -21.37
N ALA A 28 -45.19 3.80 -20.78
CA ALA A 28 -43.85 3.97 -20.23
C ALA A 28 -43.00 4.65 -21.31
N SER A 29 -42.62 5.91 -21.07
CA SER A 29 -42.04 6.72 -22.13
C SER A 29 -40.77 6.03 -22.59
N GLN A 30 -40.69 5.74 -23.88
CA GLN A 30 -39.47 5.21 -24.46
C GLN A 30 -38.46 6.36 -24.45
N THR A 31 -37.76 6.51 -23.32
CA THR A 31 -36.60 7.38 -23.20
C THR A 31 -35.66 6.97 -24.32
N ALA A 32 -35.51 7.85 -25.31
CA ALA A 32 -34.74 7.57 -26.51
C ALA A 32 -33.36 7.03 -26.10
N SER A 33 -32.94 5.91 -26.68
CA SER A 33 -31.70 5.27 -26.25
C SER A 33 -30.54 6.26 -26.42
N PRO A 34 -29.69 6.46 -25.39
CA PRO A 34 -28.55 7.38 -25.45
C PRO A 34 -27.69 7.11 -26.70
N SER A 35 -27.19 8.17 -27.32
CA SER A 35 -26.36 8.02 -28.52
C SER A 35 -25.09 7.22 -28.20
N VAL A 36 -24.88 6.17 -28.99
CA VAL A 36 -23.68 5.31 -28.95
C VAL A 36 -22.61 5.71 -29.95
N GLN A 37 -22.87 6.75 -30.76
CA GLN A 37 -21.96 7.23 -31.79
C GLN A 37 -21.42 8.61 -31.41
N PRO A 38 -20.14 8.70 -30.97
CA PRO A 38 -19.39 9.95 -30.94
C PRO A 38 -19.38 10.59 -32.33
N ARG A 39 -19.59 11.90 -32.42
CA ARG A 39 -19.50 12.63 -33.70
C ARG A 39 -18.04 12.96 -34.02
N PRO A 40 -17.61 13.01 -35.30
CA PRO A 40 -16.31 13.55 -35.69
C PRO A 40 -16.09 14.93 -35.06
N ILE A 41 -14.88 15.19 -34.55
CA ILE A 41 -14.54 16.45 -33.88
C ILE A 41 -14.71 17.68 -34.81
N GLN A 42 -14.58 17.48 -36.12
CA GLN A 42 -14.79 18.49 -37.15
C GLN A 42 -16.26 18.96 -37.26
N GLU A 43 -17.22 18.26 -36.63
CA GLU A 43 -18.64 18.64 -36.56
C GLU A 43 -19.01 19.48 -35.32
N ASP A 44 -18.05 19.81 -34.44
CA ASP A 44 -18.28 20.69 -33.29
C ASP A 44 -17.53 22.03 -33.45
N PRO A 45 -18.22 23.10 -33.91
CA PRO A 45 -17.57 24.38 -34.23
C PRO A 45 -17.07 25.15 -33.00
N GLU A 46 -17.33 24.68 -31.76
CA GLU A 46 -16.75 25.26 -30.55
C GLU A 46 -15.43 24.58 -30.13
N VAL A 47 -15.00 23.51 -30.82
CA VAL A 47 -13.78 22.76 -30.50
C VAL A 47 -12.82 22.81 -31.67
N LYS A 48 -11.61 23.31 -31.43
CA LYS A 48 -10.54 23.40 -32.43
C LYS A 48 -9.30 22.68 -31.91
N ILE A 49 -8.89 21.62 -32.60
CA ILE A 49 -7.55 21.07 -32.47
C ILE A 49 -6.62 21.91 -33.35
N ASP A 50 -5.63 22.55 -32.75
CA ASP A 50 -4.59 23.31 -33.44
C ASP A 50 -3.17 22.93 -33.00
N TYR A 51 -3.03 21.69 -32.55
CA TYR A 51 -1.84 21.07 -32.01
C TYR A 51 -1.76 19.60 -32.44
N ASP A 52 -0.55 19.06 -32.60
CA ASP A 52 -0.37 17.63 -32.87
C ASP A 52 -0.75 16.80 -31.63
N ILE A 53 -1.14 15.54 -31.82
CA ILE A 53 -1.36 14.58 -30.74
C ILE A 53 -0.34 13.44 -30.90
N VAL A 54 0.49 13.23 -29.88
CA VAL A 54 1.35 12.04 -29.83
C VAL A 54 0.66 10.93 -29.05
N TYR A 55 0.72 9.71 -29.58
CA TYR A 55 0.04 8.54 -29.02
C TYR A 55 0.76 7.25 -29.45
N VAL A 56 0.34 6.10 -28.91
CA VAL A 56 0.82 4.77 -29.33
C VAL A 56 -0.27 4.05 -30.10
N ARG A 57 0.05 3.39 -31.22
CA ARG A 57 -0.87 2.43 -31.87
C ARG A 57 -0.35 1.01 -31.77
N THR A 58 -1.20 0.09 -31.33
CA THR A 58 -0.87 -1.35 -31.20
C THR A 58 -1.75 -2.17 -32.14
N PRO A 59 -1.20 -3.08 -32.98
CA PRO A 59 -1.99 -3.84 -33.96
C PRO A 59 -3.14 -4.63 -33.35
N ARG A 60 -4.36 -4.42 -33.87
CA ARG A 60 -5.53 -5.26 -33.56
C ARG A 60 -5.48 -6.56 -34.38
N LYS A 61 -6.16 -7.57 -33.83
CA LYS A 61 -6.27 -8.92 -34.41
C LYS A 61 -7.73 -9.25 -34.81
N GLY A 62 -8.54 -8.19 -34.98
CA GLY A 62 -9.98 -8.24 -35.20
C GLY A 62 -10.80 -8.65 -33.97
N ASP A 63 -12.10 -8.39 -34.02
CA ASP A 63 -13.07 -8.51 -32.90
C ASP A 63 -13.15 -9.87 -32.19
N ARG A 64 -12.55 -10.92 -32.75
CA ARG A 64 -12.59 -12.30 -32.21
C ARG A 64 -11.35 -12.67 -31.39
N VAL A 65 -10.32 -11.83 -31.36
CA VAL A 65 -9.03 -12.12 -30.73
C VAL A 65 -8.71 -11.05 -29.70
N GLY A 66 -8.40 -11.49 -28.47
CA GLY A 66 -8.08 -10.59 -27.37
C GLY A 66 -6.81 -9.78 -27.61
N THR A 67 -6.74 -8.61 -26.98
CA THR A 67 -5.59 -7.70 -27.04
C THR A 67 -5.03 -7.47 -25.63
N ASN A 68 -3.70 -7.43 -25.52
CA ASN A 68 -3.00 -7.27 -24.24
C ASN A 68 -2.57 -5.80 -24.05
N TRP A 69 -2.90 -5.22 -22.91
CA TRP A 69 -2.67 -3.82 -22.55
C TRP A 69 -1.82 -3.74 -21.28
N ALA A 70 -0.89 -2.79 -21.21
CA ALA A 70 -0.04 -2.58 -20.03
C ALA A 70 -0.85 -1.88 -18.91
N GLU A 71 -1.56 -2.68 -18.10
CA GLU A 71 -2.36 -2.21 -16.97
C GLU A 71 -1.81 -2.72 -15.62
N ILE A 72 -2.39 -2.31 -14.49
CA ILE A 72 -1.81 -2.54 -13.15
C ILE A 72 -1.58 -4.00 -12.75
N SER A 73 -2.27 -4.95 -13.39
CA SER A 73 -2.13 -6.38 -13.15
C SER A 73 -1.04 -7.02 -14.01
N ASN A 74 -0.69 -6.39 -15.13
CA ASN A 74 0.28 -6.83 -16.14
C ASN A 74 1.17 -5.66 -16.65
N PRO A 75 1.77 -4.82 -15.78
CA PRO A 75 2.43 -3.58 -16.21
C PRO A 75 3.70 -3.80 -17.05
N HIS A 76 4.14 -5.06 -17.17
CA HIS A 76 5.30 -5.51 -17.91
C HIS A 76 4.95 -6.29 -19.20
N PHE A 77 3.66 -6.37 -19.58
CA PHE A 77 3.18 -7.23 -20.66
C PHE A 77 2.03 -6.57 -21.44
N MET A 78 2.24 -6.39 -22.75
CA MET A 78 1.25 -5.92 -23.71
C MET A 78 1.48 -6.60 -25.07
N ASP A 79 0.63 -6.33 -26.05
CA ASP A 79 0.88 -6.84 -27.41
C ASP A 79 2.07 -6.14 -28.09
N PRO A 80 2.90 -6.86 -28.86
CA PRO A 80 4.03 -6.31 -29.61
C PRO A 80 3.58 -5.48 -30.81
N GLY A 81 4.47 -4.62 -31.31
CA GLY A 81 4.23 -3.75 -32.46
C GLY A 81 3.64 -2.38 -32.11
N GLY A 82 3.70 -1.97 -30.84
CA GLY A 82 3.29 -0.64 -30.39
C GLY A 82 4.18 0.46 -30.98
N ASP A 83 3.70 1.14 -32.01
CA ASP A 83 4.39 2.25 -32.69
C ASP A 83 4.03 3.58 -32.02
N LEU A 84 5.02 4.47 -31.82
CA LEU A 84 4.79 5.86 -31.42
C LEU A 84 4.46 6.70 -32.66
N VAL A 85 3.33 7.40 -32.63
CA VAL A 85 2.79 8.12 -33.78
C VAL A 85 2.45 9.57 -33.40
N LEU A 86 2.72 10.48 -34.34
CA LEU A 86 2.30 11.87 -34.31
C LEU A 86 1.11 12.04 -35.25
N LEU A 87 -0.04 12.46 -34.72
CA LEU A 87 -1.26 12.78 -35.47
C LEU A 87 -1.35 14.31 -35.60
N HIS A 88 -1.44 14.80 -36.83
CA HIS A 88 -1.55 16.23 -37.14
C HIS A 88 -3.02 16.70 -37.13
N PRO A 89 -3.29 18.01 -36.93
CA PRO A 89 -4.64 18.59 -36.94
C PRO A 89 -5.47 18.36 -38.22
N ASP A 90 -4.82 18.04 -39.35
CA ASP A 90 -5.48 17.72 -40.62
C ASP A 90 -5.85 16.22 -40.76
N GLY A 91 -5.48 15.39 -39.79
CA GLY A 91 -5.70 13.95 -39.78
C GLY A 91 -4.57 13.12 -40.41
N THR A 92 -3.45 13.73 -40.82
CA THR A 92 -2.27 13.00 -41.30
C THR A 92 -1.41 12.45 -40.14
N GLU A 93 -0.66 11.37 -40.38
CA GLU A 93 0.10 10.65 -39.35
C GLU A 93 1.56 10.40 -39.75
N GLU A 94 2.49 10.64 -38.83
CA GLU A 94 3.89 10.21 -38.95
C GLU A 94 4.26 9.21 -37.85
N VAL A 95 4.92 8.10 -38.20
CA VAL A 95 5.47 7.15 -37.22
C VAL A 95 6.83 7.64 -36.73
N LEU A 96 6.89 8.07 -35.48
CA LEU A 96 8.10 8.57 -34.83
C LEU A 96 9.06 7.45 -34.43
N VAL A 97 8.53 6.35 -33.89
CA VAL A 97 9.30 5.20 -33.38
C VAL A 97 8.53 3.91 -33.65
N ARG A 98 9.21 2.90 -34.20
CA ARG A 98 8.64 1.57 -34.43
C ARG A 98 8.78 0.67 -33.21
N GLY A 99 7.72 -0.04 -32.82
CA GLY A 99 7.77 -1.04 -31.74
C GLY A 99 8.46 -2.34 -32.15
N GLY A 100 8.15 -2.83 -33.37
CA GLY A 100 8.75 -4.04 -33.92
C GLY A 100 8.35 -5.31 -33.14
N HIS A 101 9.32 -6.02 -32.56
CA HIS A 101 9.07 -7.15 -31.66
C HIS A 101 8.74 -6.73 -30.22
N GLY A 102 9.03 -5.48 -29.87
CA GLY A 102 8.63 -4.85 -28.62
C GLY A 102 7.48 -3.86 -28.85
N SER A 103 7.27 -2.94 -27.91
CA SER A 103 6.25 -1.90 -27.98
C SER A 103 6.69 -0.65 -27.24
N VAL A 104 6.36 0.52 -27.79
CA VAL A 104 6.40 1.79 -27.07
C VAL A 104 5.21 1.86 -26.11
N THR A 105 5.43 2.46 -24.94
CA THR A 105 4.43 2.76 -23.92
C THR A 105 4.72 4.13 -23.29
N ASP A 106 3.75 4.65 -22.55
CA ASP A 106 3.91 5.78 -21.63
C ASP A 106 4.47 7.10 -22.23
N PRO A 107 3.97 7.57 -23.39
CA PRO A 107 4.40 8.87 -23.94
C PRO A 107 4.09 10.02 -22.99
N MET A 108 5.02 10.97 -22.86
CA MET A 108 4.87 12.21 -22.12
C MET A 108 5.63 13.36 -22.80
N VAL A 109 5.03 14.54 -22.88
CA VAL A 109 5.60 15.70 -23.58
C VAL A 109 6.43 16.56 -22.62
N SER A 110 7.54 17.15 -23.08
CA SER A 110 8.33 18.15 -22.34
C SER A 110 7.55 19.44 -22.09
N PHE A 111 7.99 20.25 -21.11
CA PHE A 111 7.28 21.50 -20.79
C PHE A 111 7.37 22.57 -21.89
N ASP A 112 8.38 22.51 -22.75
CA ASP A 112 8.53 23.34 -23.95
C ASP A 112 7.74 22.82 -25.18
N GLY A 113 7.21 21.59 -25.13
CA GLY A 113 6.52 20.94 -26.25
C GLY A 113 7.44 20.34 -27.33
N GLU A 114 8.77 20.44 -27.21
CA GLU A 114 9.71 20.05 -28.26
C GLU A 114 10.16 18.58 -28.23
N TRP A 115 9.97 17.88 -27.11
CA TRP A 115 10.39 16.49 -26.89
C TRP A 115 9.24 15.60 -26.40
N VAL A 116 9.29 14.32 -26.78
CA VAL A 116 8.42 13.27 -26.23
C VAL A 116 9.30 12.22 -25.56
N TYR A 117 9.11 12.05 -24.25
CA TYR A 117 9.63 10.94 -23.46
C TYR A 117 8.73 9.72 -23.67
N TYR A 118 9.30 8.54 -23.68
CA TYR A 118 8.55 7.29 -23.80
C TYR A 118 9.37 6.12 -23.23
N SER A 119 8.70 5.04 -22.85
CA SER A 119 9.35 3.77 -22.55
C SER A 119 9.22 2.81 -23.73
N LEU A 120 10.25 2.02 -23.97
CA LEU A 120 10.28 1.00 -25.02
C LEU A 120 10.58 -0.35 -24.37
N PHE A 121 9.62 -1.28 -24.43
CA PHE A 121 9.92 -2.70 -24.29
C PHE A 121 10.73 -3.12 -25.51
N HIS A 122 11.90 -3.75 -25.32
CA HIS A 122 12.81 -4.05 -26.44
C HIS A 122 12.38 -5.30 -27.24
N ASP A 123 11.76 -6.27 -26.55
CA ASP A 123 11.12 -7.45 -27.13
C ASP A 123 9.99 -7.87 -26.16
N LEU A 124 8.92 -8.45 -26.69
CA LEU A 124 7.79 -8.98 -25.90
C LEU A 124 7.45 -10.43 -26.24
N ARG A 125 8.20 -11.09 -27.14
CA ARG A 125 7.93 -12.46 -27.62
C ARG A 125 8.16 -13.55 -26.56
N ASP A 126 8.93 -13.24 -25.52
CA ASP A 126 9.18 -14.08 -24.35
C ASP A 126 8.47 -13.57 -23.07
N ALA A 127 7.78 -12.42 -23.14
CA ALA A 127 7.05 -11.87 -22.01
C ALA A 127 5.72 -12.60 -21.78
N SER A 128 5.23 -12.57 -20.53
CA SER A 128 3.97 -13.18 -20.11
C SER A 128 3.39 -12.50 -18.87
N PRO A 129 2.10 -12.70 -18.55
CA PRO A 129 1.51 -12.23 -17.29
C PRO A 129 2.30 -12.59 -16.02
N SER A 130 3.04 -13.72 -16.03
CA SER A 130 3.81 -14.21 -14.87
C SER A 130 5.30 -13.83 -14.89
N CYS A 131 5.84 -13.29 -15.98
CA CYS A 131 7.25 -12.87 -16.07
C CYS A 131 7.46 -11.84 -17.20
N ALA A 132 8.21 -10.77 -16.90
CA ALA A 132 8.69 -9.83 -17.90
C ALA A 132 9.71 -10.47 -18.86
N SER A 133 9.84 -9.89 -20.06
CA SER A 133 10.87 -10.27 -21.05
C SER A 133 12.28 -10.19 -20.47
N ALA A 134 13.17 -11.11 -20.89
CA ALA A 134 14.60 -11.01 -20.69
C ALA A 134 15.21 -9.71 -21.28
N SER A 135 14.60 -9.16 -22.34
CA SER A 135 15.09 -7.93 -22.99
C SER A 135 14.82 -6.67 -22.17
N GLY A 136 13.78 -6.67 -21.32
CA GLY A 136 13.40 -5.54 -20.46
C GLY A 136 12.84 -4.34 -21.21
N ALA A 137 12.79 -3.19 -20.52
CA ALA A 137 12.33 -1.91 -21.06
C ALA A 137 13.22 -0.74 -20.61
N ASP A 138 13.38 0.26 -21.49
CA ASP A 138 14.14 1.48 -21.18
C ASP A 138 13.42 2.76 -21.60
N ILE A 139 13.77 3.85 -20.92
CA ILE A 139 13.27 5.20 -21.19
C ILE A 139 14.13 5.87 -22.26
N TYR A 140 13.45 6.50 -23.19
CA TYR A 140 13.99 7.31 -24.26
C TYR A 140 13.28 8.68 -24.27
N LYS A 141 13.86 9.63 -25.00
CA LYS A 141 13.16 10.82 -25.49
C LYS A 141 13.48 11.07 -26.96
N ILE A 142 12.50 11.53 -27.72
CA ILE A 142 12.66 11.98 -29.12
C ILE A 142 12.36 13.48 -29.22
N HIS A 143 13.27 14.25 -29.81
CA HIS A 143 13.01 15.63 -30.18
C HIS A 143 12.17 15.65 -31.44
N LEU A 144 11.00 16.27 -31.40
CA LEU A 144 10.05 16.24 -32.51
C LEU A 144 10.65 16.88 -33.76
N LYS A 145 11.16 18.11 -33.69
CA LYS A 145 11.62 18.85 -34.87
C LYS A 145 12.83 18.22 -35.58
N THR A 146 13.77 17.64 -34.83
CA THR A 146 15.01 17.05 -35.41
C THR A 146 14.96 15.53 -35.56
N ARG A 147 13.91 14.87 -35.03
CA ARG A 147 13.78 13.42 -34.87
C ARG A 147 14.96 12.77 -34.13
N GLN A 148 15.74 13.54 -33.35
CA GLN A 148 16.84 13.04 -32.53
C GLN A 148 16.32 12.19 -31.36
N ILE A 149 16.75 10.92 -31.30
CA ILE A 149 16.42 10.00 -30.19
C ILE A 149 17.60 9.95 -29.20
N VAL A 150 17.29 10.02 -27.90
CA VAL A 150 18.25 9.86 -26.79
C VAL A 150 17.73 8.79 -25.83
N ARG A 151 18.53 7.77 -25.51
CA ARG A 151 18.21 6.75 -24.51
C ARG A 151 18.70 7.19 -23.13
N LEU A 152 17.80 7.32 -22.16
CA LEU A 152 18.11 7.81 -20.81
C LEU A 152 18.53 6.67 -19.88
N THR A 153 17.77 5.57 -19.80
CA THR A 153 18.11 4.43 -18.91
C THR A 153 18.84 3.28 -19.61
N ARG A 154 19.39 2.36 -18.82
CA ARG A 154 20.04 1.11 -19.26
C ARG A 154 19.50 -0.07 -18.45
N GLN A 155 19.83 -1.28 -18.91
CA GLN A 155 19.49 -2.57 -18.29
C GLN A 155 20.34 -2.88 -17.03
N GLU A 156 20.47 -1.91 -16.14
CA GLU A 156 21.33 -1.96 -14.95
C GLU A 156 20.57 -2.47 -13.72
N PHE A 157 20.73 -3.75 -13.40
CA PHE A 157 20.30 -4.30 -12.12
C PHE A 157 21.25 -3.86 -10.99
N ALA A 158 20.66 -3.59 -9.84
CA ALA A 158 21.36 -3.38 -8.57
C ALA A 158 20.55 -4.05 -7.46
N PRO A 159 20.58 -5.39 -7.32
CA PRO A 159 19.84 -6.13 -6.29
C PRO A 159 20.52 -6.05 -4.93
N ASN A 160 19.91 -6.65 -3.90
CA ASN A 160 20.57 -6.83 -2.60
C ASN A 160 21.69 -7.88 -2.76
N THR A 161 22.94 -7.44 -2.75
CA THR A 161 24.09 -8.28 -3.16
C THR A 161 24.49 -9.34 -2.14
N GLY A 162 24.07 -9.21 -0.87
CA GLY A 162 24.22 -10.22 0.19
C GLY A 162 23.03 -11.19 0.29
N ALA A 163 21.90 -10.88 -0.35
CA ALA A 163 20.67 -11.67 -0.30
C ALA A 163 20.68 -12.95 -1.16
N ALA A 164 21.71 -13.18 -1.96
CA ALA A 164 21.89 -14.36 -2.80
C ALA A 164 23.37 -14.52 -3.24
N LYS A 165 23.73 -15.65 -3.89
CA LYS A 165 25.03 -15.81 -4.56
C LYS A 165 24.92 -15.47 -6.03
N TRP A 166 25.02 -14.20 -6.40
CA TRP A 166 24.71 -13.73 -7.75
C TRP A 166 25.68 -14.19 -8.85
N SER A 167 25.11 -14.35 -10.05
CA SER A 167 25.79 -14.28 -11.36
C SER A 167 26.40 -12.91 -11.56
N ASP A 168 27.50 -12.83 -12.32
CA ASP A 168 28.35 -11.63 -12.37
C ASP A 168 27.68 -10.43 -13.09
N ASP A 169 26.65 -10.70 -13.90
CA ASP A 169 25.77 -9.74 -14.58
C ASP A 169 24.32 -9.77 -14.03
N PHE A 170 24.09 -10.51 -12.94
CA PHE A 170 22.78 -10.88 -12.36
C PHE A 170 21.82 -11.68 -13.27
N ARG A 171 22.20 -12.02 -14.51
CA ARG A 171 21.27 -12.47 -15.56
C ARG A 171 21.69 -13.77 -16.24
N THR A 172 22.98 -13.96 -16.50
CA THR A 172 23.51 -15.14 -17.17
C THR A 172 23.57 -16.31 -16.20
N PRO A 173 23.00 -17.49 -16.54
CA PRO A 173 23.10 -18.68 -15.69
C PRO A 173 24.56 -19.08 -15.43
N GLN A 174 24.89 -19.33 -14.17
CA GLN A 174 26.22 -19.78 -13.74
C GLN A 174 26.06 -20.83 -12.62
N ASP A 175 26.95 -21.83 -12.59
CA ASP A 175 26.85 -22.96 -11.66
C ASP A 175 26.93 -22.52 -10.19
N GLY A 176 26.01 -23.03 -9.38
CA GLY A 176 25.92 -22.70 -7.95
C GLY A 176 25.49 -21.25 -7.64
N LYS A 177 25.10 -20.46 -8.65
CA LYS A 177 24.72 -19.04 -8.51
C LYS A 177 23.25 -18.76 -8.85
N ASN A 178 22.76 -17.63 -8.35
CA ASN A 178 21.44 -17.07 -8.59
C ASN A 178 21.45 -16.10 -9.77
N TRP A 179 20.35 -16.04 -10.52
CA TRP A 179 20.20 -15.18 -11.70
C TRP A 179 18.73 -14.82 -11.94
N LEU A 180 18.51 -13.74 -12.70
CA LEU A 180 17.22 -13.17 -13.04
C LEU A 180 16.89 -13.47 -14.52
N PRO A 181 15.79 -14.16 -14.82
CA PRO A 181 15.40 -14.52 -16.20
C PRO A 181 14.72 -13.37 -16.97
N TYR A 182 14.68 -12.16 -16.39
CA TYR A 182 13.98 -10.99 -16.92
C TYR A 182 14.91 -9.77 -16.96
N GLY A 183 14.56 -8.77 -17.77
CA GLY A 183 15.28 -7.50 -17.85
C GLY A 183 14.83 -6.46 -16.83
N VAL A 184 15.58 -5.36 -16.76
CA VAL A 184 15.16 -4.17 -16.02
C VAL A 184 14.03 -3.51 -16.79
N LEU A 185 12.97 -3.15 -16.09
CA LEU A 185 11.85 -2.37 -16.59
C LEU A 185 12.03 -0.94 -16.09
N ASN A 186 12.20 0.01 -17.00
CA ASN A 186 12.12 1.44 -16.68
C ASN A 186 10.89 2.00 -17.42
N LEU A 187 9.84 2.34 -16.67
CA LEU A 187 8.49 2.61 -17.16
C LEU A 187 7.96 3.95 -16.62
N GLY A 188 6.93 4.50 -17.26
CA GLY A 188 6.22 5.72 -16.84
C GLY A 188 7.10 6.98 -16.70
N PRO A 189 7.86 7.42 -17.72
CA PRO A 189 8.64 8.65 -17.63
C PRO A 189 7.76 9.89 -17.58
N CYS A 190 7.97 10.76 -16.59
CA CYS A 190 7.34 12.08 -16.51
C CYS A 190 8.39 13.16 -16.20
N PRO A 191 8.47 14.25 -17.01
CA PRO A 191 9.33 15.39 -16.71
C PRO A 191 9.01 16.06 -15.37
N LEU A 192 10.04 16.62 -14.74
CA LEU A 192 9.97 17.36 -13.49
C LEU A 192 10.68 18.72 -13.62
N PRO A 193 10.21 19.76 -12.91
CA PRO A 193 10.75 21.10 -13.02
C PRO A 193 12.23 21.19 -12.63
N GLY A 194 12.98 22.00 -13.36
CA GLY A 194 14.43 22.12 -13.20
C GLY A 194 15.27 20.95 -13.78
N GLY A 195 14.82 20.34 -14.88
CA GLY A 195 15.65 19.45 -15.71
C GLY A 195 15.76 17.99 -15.21
N LYS A 196 14.67 17.45 -14.65
CA LYS A 196 14.62 16.08 -14.10
C LYS A 196 13.52 15.25 -14.74
N VAL A 197 13.58 13.94 -14.54
CA VAL A 197 12.56 12.96 -14.95
C VAL A 197 12.27 12.02 -13.77
N VAL A 198 11.00 11.84 -13.40
CA VAL A 198 10.56 10.73 -12.53
C VAL A 198 10.12 9.55 -13.40
N PHE A 199 10.36 8.34 -12.91
CA PHE A 199 9.95 7.10 -13.55
C PHE A 199 9.77 5.98 -12.51
N THR A 200 9.29 4.81 -12.94
CA THR A 200 9.24 3.61 -12.12
C THR A 200 10.23 2.56 -12.63
N SER A 201 10.88 1.82 -11.73
CA SER A 201 11.70 0.68 -12.16
C SER A 201 11.81 -0.47 -11.16
N ASN A 202 12.11 -1.67 -11.68
CA ASN A 202 12.31 -2.90 -10.89
C ASN A 202 13.80 -3.18 -10.62
N ARG A 203 14.70 -2.20 -10.82
CA ARG A 203 16.16 -2.41 -10.83
C ARG A 203 16.75 -3.00 -9.55
N HIS A 204 16.04 -2.89 -8.42
CA HIS A 204 16.41 -3.54 -7.16
C HIS A 204 16.08 -5.05 -7.10
N ALA A 205 15.46 -5.61 -8.15
CA ALA A 205 14.99 -6.98 -8.25
C ALA A 205 14.17 -7.42 -7.02
N PHE A 206 13.18 -6.61 -6.64
CA PHE A 206 12.26 -6.92 -5.56
C PHE A 206 10.99 -7.60 -6.09
N ARG A 207 10.46 -8.55 -5.29
CA ARG A 207 9.21 -9.25 -5.56
C ARG A 207 8.16 -8.85 -4.53
N PRO A 208 6.96 -8.41 -4.96
CA PRO A 208 5.98 -7.82 -4.05
C PRO A 208 5.33 -8.89 -3.19
N PRO A 209 4.87 -8.56 -1.97
CA PRO A 209 4.33 -9.56 -1.04
C PRO A 209 3.22 -10.42 -1.66
N LYS A 210 2.36 -9.84 -2.50
CA LYS A 210 1.19 -10.48 -3.10
C LYS A 210 1.02 -10.15 -4.59
N ARG A 211 0.36 -11.07 -5.31
CA ARG A 211 -0.15 -10.98 -6.71
C ARG A 211 0.88 -10.75 -7.83
N LEU A 212 1.56 -9.61 -7.89
CA LEU A 212 2.42 -9.25 -9.03
C LEU A 212 3.75 -10.06 -9.06
N PRO A 213 4.37 -10.24 -10.24
CA PRO A 213 5.67 -10.90 -10.34
C PRO A 213 6.84 -9.99 -9.93
N HIS A 214 6.76 -8.68 -10.18
CA HIS A 214 7.85 -7.73 -9.98
C HIS A 214 7.37 -6.47 -9.24
N THR A 215 8.19 -5.94 -8.34
CA THR A 215 7.98 -4.65 -7.67
C THR A 215 8.58 -3.55 -8.52
N LEU A 216 7.81 -2.51 -8.83
CA LEU A 216 8.29 -1.26 -9.41
C LEU A 216 8.30 -0.18 -8.32
N GLN A 217 9.43 0.51 -8.13
CA GLN A 217 9.57 1.64 -7.19
C GLN A 217 9.75 2.96 -7.95
N LEU A 218 9.45 4.10 -7.31
CA LEU A 218 9.69 5.42 -7.89
C LEU A 218 11.18 5.82 -7.82
N PHE A 219 11.71 6.28 -8.96
CA PHE A 219 13.05 6.84 -9.11
C PHE A 219 12.99 8.21 -9.79
N ILE A 220 13.96 9.07 -9.50
CA ILE A 220 14.25 10.27 -10.31
C ILE A 220 15.60 10.11 -11.01
N MET A 221 15.81 10.90 -12.07
CA MET A 221 17.10 11.14 -12.72
C MET A 221 17.16 12.58 -13.25
N ASP A 222 18.36 13.05 -13.61
CA ASP A 222 18.50 14.25 -14.44
C ASP A 222 18.19 13.94 -15.90
N ASP A 223 17.84 14.95 -16.69
CA ASP A 223 17.44 14.79 -18.10
C ASP A 223 18.58 14.41 -19.08
N ASP A 224 19.80 14.17 -18.56
CA ASP A 224 20.89 13.50 -19.28
C ASP A 224 21.02 11.99 -18.94
N GLY A 225 20.15 11.47 -18.06
CA GLY A 225 20.15 10.09 -17.55
C GLY A 225 21.06 9.86 -16.33
N SER A 226 21.76 10.89 -15.83
CA SER A 226 22.60 10.80 -14.63
C SER A 226 21.81 11.02 -13.33
N ASN A 227 22.48 10.92 -12.18
CA ASN A 227 21.90 11.19 -10.85
C ASN A 227 20.64 10.36 -10.53
N VAL A 228 20.62 9.07 -10.90
CA VAL A 228 19.50 8.18 -10.60
C VAL A 228 19.37 7.95 -9.09
N GLU A 229 18.24 8.32 -8.50
CA GLU A 229 17.97 8.22 -7.06
C GLU A 229 16.61 7.57 -6.80
N CYS A 230 16.54 6.58 -5.91
CA CYS A 230 15.28 6.00 -5.44
C CYS A 230 14.60 6.98 -4.47
N ILE A 231 13.36 7.36 -4.77
CA ILE A 231 12.48 8.17 -3.92
C ILE A 231 11.31 7.37 -3.35
N GLY A 232 11.03 6.17 -3.89
CA GLY A 232 9.89 5.32 -3.57
C GLY A 232 10.23 4.10 -2.70
N HIS A 233 10.92 4.28 -1.58
CA HIS A 233 11.29 3.20 -0.66
C HIS A 233 10.06 2.52 -0.03
N LEU A 234 8.97 3.26 0.16
CA LEU A 234 7.67 2.74 0.59
C LEU A 234 6.99 1.81 -0.44
N ASN A 235 7.39 1.81 -1.71
CA ASN A 235 6.69 1.08 -2.77
C ASN A 235 7.07 -0.42 -2.84
N LEU A 236 6.99 -1.16 -1.72
CA LEU A 236 7.34 -2.60 -1.71
C LEU A 236 6.34 -3.48 -2.47
N GLY A 237 5.09 -3.03 -2.58
CA GLY A 237 4.10 -3.56 -3.51
C GLY A 237 4.45 -3.15 -4.94
N CYS A 238 3.95 -2.01 -5.40
CA CYS A 238 4.24 -1.49 -6.73
C CYS A 238 3.84 -0.02 -6.81
N ALA A 239 4.56 0.78 -7.59
CA ALA A 239 4.14 2.10 -8.04
C ALA A 239 4.11 2.16 -9.58
N LEU A 240 3.11 2.84 -10.13
CA LEU A 240 2.89 2.95 -11.58
C LEU A 240 2.52 4.39 -12.01
N HIS A 241 2.92 4.69 -13.24
CA HIS A 241 2.60 5.91 -14.01
C HIS A 241 2.65 7.20 -13.18
N PRO A 242 3.84 7.66 -12.73
CA PRO A 242 3.97 8.94 -12.05
C PRO A 242 3.65 10.11 -12.98
N VAL A 243 2.95 11.11 -12.45
CA VAL A 243 2.52 12.33 -13.18
C VAL A 243 2.76 13.53 -12.28
N VAL A 244 3.40 14.58 -12.79
CA VAL A 244 3.65 15.81 -12.04
C VAL A 244 2.40 16.69 -11.94
N LEU A 245 2.02 17.09 -10.72
CA LEU A 245 1.01 18.11 -10.46
C LEU A 245 1.62 19.50 -10.61
N ARG A 246 0.80 20.49 -10.99
CA ARG A 246 1.18 21.91 -11.13
C ARG A 246 1.81 22.52 -9.88
N ASP A 247 1.51 21.97 -8.69
CA ASP A 247 2.10 22.37 -7.41
C ASP A 247 3.48 21.75 -7.10
N GLY A 248 3.98 20.90 -7.99
CA GLY A 248 5.29 20.24 -7.91
C GLY A 248 5.31 18.86 -7.26
N ARG A 249 4.17 18.38 -6.73
CA ARG A 249 4.05 17.01 -6.21
C ARG A 249 3.97 16.00 -7.35
N ILE A 250 4.43 14.77 -7.09
CA ILE A 250 4.36 13.65 -8.02
C ILE A 250 3.18 12.77 -7.61
N MET A 251 2.18 12.66 -8.46
CA MET A 251 0.98 11.82 -8.29
C MET A 251 1.18 10.46 -8.97
N PHE A 252 0.95 9.36 -8.27
CA PHE A 252 1.19 8.00 -8.76
C PHE A 252 0.15 6.99 -8.25
N SER A 253 0.00 5.87 -8.96
CA SER A 253 -0.85 4.74 -8.54
C SER A 253 -0.02 3.72 -7.74
N THR A 254 -0.53 3.15 -6.64
CA THR A 254 0.23 2.25 -5.76
C THR A 254 -0.56 1.03 -5.25
N LEU A 255 0.09 -0.13 -5.22
CA LEU A 255 -0.48 -1.43 -4.81
C LEU A 255 -0.50 -1.60 -3.29
N GLU A 256 -1.62 -1.22 -2.67
CA GLU A 256 -1.85 -1.18 -1.23
C GLU A 256 -2.15 -2.57 -0.64
N SER A 257 -1.18 -3.48 -0.72
CA SER A 257 -1.32 -4.91 -0.39
C SER A 257 -0.67 -5.34 0.94
N GLN A 258 -0.40 -4.40 1.85
CA GLN A 258 0.34 -4.59 3.10
C GLN A 258 -0.40 -5.44 4.15
N GLY A 259 0.34 -6.13 5.03
CA GLY A 259 -0.26 -6.87 6.15
C GLY A 259 -1.25 -7.92 5.68
N LEU A 260 -2.51 -7.83 6.11
CA LEU A 260 -3.61 -8.70 5.66
C LEU A 260 -4.42 -8.14 4.48
N ARG A 261 -4.16 -6.92 4.01
CA ARG A 261 -4.93 -6.30 2.91
C ARG A 261 -5.02 -7.19 1.66
N ALA A 262 -6.15 -7.11 0.98
CA ALA A 262 -6.40 -7.77 -0.30
C ALA A 262 -5.30 -7.44 -1.33
N SER A 263 -4.97 -8.43 -2.17
CA SER A 263 -3.85 -8.36 -3.12
C SER A 263 -4.13 -7.52 -4.38
N THR A 264 -5.27 -6.81 -4.38
CA THR A 264 -5.88 -6.13 -5.53
C THR A 264 -6.23 -4.67 -5.26
N LEU A 265 -6.00 -4.15 -4.04
CA LEU A 265 -6.27 -2.75 -3.69
C LEU A 265 -5.22 -1.82 -4.33
N TRP A 266 -5.66 -0.77 -5.03
CA TRP A 266 -4.77 0.26 -5.58
C TRP A 266 -5.23 1.66 -5.22
N GLY A 267 -4.35 2.41 -4.57
CA GLY A 267 -4.56 3.79 -4.15
C GLY A 267 -3.93 4.79 -5.12
N LEU A 268 -4.42 6.03 -5.10
CA LEU A 268 -3.74 7.15 -5.74
C LEU A 268 -3.05 7.99 -4.65
N TRP A 269 -1.75 8.23 -4.80
CA TRP A 269 -0.90 8.89 -3.81
C TRP A 269 -0.12 10.06 -4.42
N VAL A 270 0.41 10.94 -3.56
CA VAL A 270 1.42 11.96 -3.87
C VAL A 270 2.70 11.74 -3.09
N ILE A 271 3.81 12.27 -3.61
CA ILE A 271 5.12 12.39 -2.96
C ILE A 271 5.86 13.62 -3.50
N HIS A 272 6.82 14.18 -2.76
CA HIS A 272 7.70 15.22 -3.29
C HIS A 272 8.80 14.62 -4.20
N PRO A 273 9.39 15.41 -5.12
CA PRO A 273 10.51 14.98 -5.97
C PRO A 273 11.78 14.50 -5.25
N ASP A 274 11.90 14.71 -3.94
CA ASP A 274 13.01 14.23 -3.10
C ASP A 274 12.63 13.01 -2.23
N GLY A 275 11.41 12.49 -2.36
CA GLY A 275 10.87 11.38 -1.56
C GLY A 275 10.24 11.79 -0.22
N THR A 276 10.21 13.08 0.13
CA THR A 276 9.55 13.57 1.36
C THR A 276 8.03 13.73 1.18
N ASN A 277 7.32 13.98 2.29
CA ASN A 277 5.93 14.49 2.30
C ASN A 277 4.93 13.68 1.43
N TRP A 278 5.00 12.35 1.48
CA TRP A 278 4.05 11.45 0.82
C TRP A 278 2.68 11.41 1.50
N GLY A 279 1.64 11.04 0.76
CA GLY A 279 0.30 10.80 1.32
C GLY A 279 -0.75 10.45 0.26
N PRO A 280 -1.95 9.98 0.64
CA PRO A 280 -3.01 9.63 -0.29
C PRO A 280 -3.64 10.87 -0.95
N LEU A 281 -4.07 10.70 -2.20
CA LEU A 281 -5.04 11.54 -2.91
C LEU A 281 -6.42 10.87 -3.03
N ALA A 282 -6.44 9.56 -3.24
CA ALA A 282 -7.65 8.75 -3.26
C ALA A 282 -7.38 7.37 -2.62
N SER A 283 -8.28 6.94 -1.73
CA SER A 283 -8.08 5.73 -0.95
C SER A 283 -8.24 4.46 -1.79
N ALA A 284 -7.44 3.43 -1.48
CA ALA A 284 -7.50 2.12 -2.12
C ALA A 284 -8.68 1.24 -1.66
N PHE A 285 -9.48 1.70 -0.70
CA PHE A 285 -10.59 0.93 -0.13
C PHE A 285 -11.84 1.00 -1.02
N LEU A 286 -12.24 -0.12 -1.62
CA LEU A 286 -13.59 -0.29 -2.18
C LEU A 286 -14.31 -1.43 -1.44
N PRO A 287 -15.55 -1.22 -0.95
CA PRO A 287 -16.40 -2.28 -0.39
C PRO A 287 -16.58 -3.48 -1.34
N GLY A 288 -16.34 -4.70 -0.84
CA GLY A 288 -16.64 -5.97 -1.54
C GLY A 288 -15.44 -6.87 -1.81
N ALA A 289 -15.69 -8.02 -2.46
CA ALA A 289 -14.67 -9.01 -2.83
C ALA A 289 -13.86 -8.63 -4.08
N SER A 290 -14.46 -7.86 -5.00
CA SER A 290 -13.87 -7.38 -6.26
C SER A 290 -13.60 -5.87 -6.20
N PRO A 291 -12.59 -5.41 -5.42
CA PRO A 291 -12.27 -3.99 -5.32
C PRO A 291 -11.80 -3.44 -6.67
N THR A 292 -12.19 -2.22 -6.97
CA THR A 292 -11.65 -1.45 -8.09
C THR A 292 -10.29 -0.87 -7.73
N ALA A 293 -9.63 -0.30 -8.73
CA ALA A 293 -8.31 0.28 -8.62
C ALA A 293 -8.30 1.70 -9.19
N TRP A 294 -7.59 2.60 -8.50
CA TRP A 294 -7.16 3.87 -9.09
C TRP A 294 -6.00 3.65 -10.04
N HIS A 295 -6.13 4.18 -11.26
CA HIS A 295 -5.09 4.16 -12.27
C HIS A 295 -5.20 5.36 -13.22
N PHE A 296 -4.32 5.38 -14.23
CA PHE A 296 -4.24 6.32 -15.36
C PHE A 296 -4.87 7.68 -15.10
N GLN A 297 -4.04 8.60 -14.63
CA GLN A 297 -4.47 9.87 -14.06
C GLN A 297 -3.81 11.07 -14.75
N THR A 298 -4.47 12.22 -14.66
CA THR A 298 -3.98 13.51 -15.20
C THR A 298 -4.50 14.67 -14.35
N GLN A 299 -3.91 15.86 -14.48
CA GLN A 299 -4.46 17.10 -13.92
C GLN A 299 -4.93 17.97 -15.09
N ILE A 300 -6.14 18.51 -15.05
CA ILE A 300 -6.69 19.35 -16.14
C ILE A 300 -6.45 20.85 -15.90
N SER A 301 -6.72 21.69 -16.89
CA SER A 301 -6.46 23.14 -16.86
C SER A 301 -7.09 23.87 -15.66
N ASP A 302 -8.28 23.43 -15.20
CA ASP A 302 -8.96 23.98 -14.01
C ASP A 302 -8.30 23.59 -12.67
N GLY A 303 -7.25 22.76 -12.70
CA GLY A 303 -6.50 22.33 -11.53
C GLY A 303 -7.01 21.05 -10.87
N SER A 304 -8.15 20.50 -11.30
CA SER A 304 -8.65 19.21 -10.81
C SER A 304 -7.82 18.04 -11.31
N ILE A 305 -7.80 16.95 -10.55
CA ILE A 305 -7.39 15.62 -11.03
C ILE A 305 -8.56 14.99 -11.78
N VAL A 306 -8.25 14.31 -12.88
CA VAL A 306 -9.09 13.26 -13.47
C VAL A 306 -8.33 11.95 -13.35
N ALA A 307 -8.96 10.95 -12.74
CA ALA A 307 -8.36 9.62 -12.51
C ALA A 307 -9.33 8.53 -12.96
N GLU A 308 -8.79 7.39 -13.38
CA GLU A 308 -9.56 6.25 -13.80
C GLU A 308 -9.80 5.27 -12.64
N GLU A 309 -11.04 4.78 -12.54
CA GLU A 309 -11.42 3.69 -11.64
C GLU A 309 -11.89 2.48 -12.45
N TYR A 310 -11.21 1.33 -12.32
CA TYR A 310 -11.59 0.08 -12.99
C TYR A 310 -11.33 -1.19 -12.16
N TYR A 311 -12.07 -2.25 -12.46
CA TYR A 311 -11.80 -3.59 -11.92
C TYR A 311 -10.70 -4.30 -12.71
N ASN A 312 -9.63 -4.65 -12.00
CA ASN A 312 -8.32 -4.89 -12.58
C ASN A 312 -8.09 -6.28 -13.18
N GLN A 313 -8.87 -7.30 -12.83
CA GLN A 313 -8.61 -8.65 -13.34
C GLN A 313 -9.12 -8.88 -14.77
N THR A 314 -10.12 -8.12 -15.22
CA THR A 314 -10.83 -8.43 -16.48
C THR A 314 -11.16 -7.22 -17.35
N SER A 315 -11.00 -5.98 -16.92
CA SER A 315 -11.41 -4.81 -17.73
C SER A 315 -10.35 -4.31 -18.74
N SER A 316 -9.23 -5.04 -18.90
CA SER A 316 -8.13 -4.68 -19.82
C SER A 316 -7.57 -3.26 -19.63
N GLY A 317 -7.65 -2.70 -18.42
CA GLY A 317 -7.20 -1.34 -18.13
C GLY A 317 -8.23 -0.23 -18.41
N PHE A 318 -9.50 -0.56 -18.68
CA PHE A 318 -10.59 0.39 -18.93
C PHE A 318 -11.64 0.39 -17.79
N GLY A 319 -12.21 1.56 -17.48
CA GLY A 319 -13.31 1.71 -16.54
C GLY A 319 -14.09 3.01 -16.72
N SER A 320 -14.17 3.80 -15.63
CA SER A 320 -14.84 5.11 -15.57
C SER A 320 -13.92 6.18 -15.00
N PHE A 321 -13.97 7.39 -15.53
CA PHE A 321 -13.27 8.53 -14.94
C PHE A 321 -14.07 9.18 -13.81
N VAL A 322 -13.36 9.54 -12.74
CA VAL A 322 -13.81 10.50 -11.71
C VAL A 322 -13.04 11.81 -11.84
N LYS A 323 -13.57 12.87 -11.26
CA LYS A 323 -12.91 14.17 -11.12
C LYS A 323 -12.94 14.61 -9.66
N PHE A 324 -11.86 15.22 -9.16
CA PHE A 324 -11.81 15.88 -7.84
C PHE A 324 -10.75 17.01 -7.81
N PRO A 325 -10.96 18.08 -7.03
CA PRO A 325 -10.02 19.19 -6.91
C PRO A 325 -8.71 18.81 -6.20
N VAL A 326 -7.60 19.46 -6.57
CA VAL A 326 -6.31 19.38 -5.85
C VAL A 326 -6.24 20.37 -4.68
N GLU A 327 -6.87 21.53 -4.83
CA GLU A 327 -6.93 22.58 -3.81
C GLU A 327 -8.20 22.45 -2.96
N LEU A 328 -8.06 22.67 -1.65
CA LEU A 328 -9.14 22.48 -0.67
C LEU A 328 -9.48 23.81 0.01
N PRO A 329 -10.77 24.12 0.27
CA PRO A 329 -11.14 25.29 1.05
C PRO A 329 -10.56 25.20 2.47
N ALA A 330 -10.01 26.30 2.98
CA ALA A 330 -9.25 26.31 4.23
C ALA A 330 -10.02 25.74 5.42
N GLY A 331 -9.44 24.73 6.10
CA GLY A 331 -10.06 24.04 7.24
C GLY A 331 -10.93 22.83 6.86
N THR A 332 -11.15 22.56 5.58
CA THR A 332 -11.88 21.37 5.10
C THR A 332 -11.00 20.12 5.24
N PRO A 333 -11.49 19.01 5.82
CA PRO A 333 -10.78 17.73 5.78
C PRO A 333 -10.63 17.23 4.33
N PRO A 334 -9.48 16.63 3.97
CA PRO A 334 -9.25 16.16 2.59
C PRO A 334 -10.15 15.00 2.16
N PHE A 335 -10.76 14.27 3.11
CA PHE A 335 -11.58 13.10 2.83
C PHE A 335 -12.89 13.06 3.66
N GLY A 336 -13.86 12.28 3.19
CA GLY A 336 -14.93 11.74 4.04
C GLY A 336 -14.41 10.65 5.01
N PRO A 337 -15.27 10.11 5.89
CA PRO A 337 -14.88 9.12 6.90
C PRO A 337 -14.88 7.69 6.34
N ALA A 338 -14.54 6.73 7.21
CA ALA A 338 -14.68 5.29 6.93
C ALA A 338 -16.13 4.86 6.63
N TRP A 339 -17.12 5.43 7.32
CA TRP A 339 -18.54 5.11 7.11
C TRP A 339 -19.02 5.53 5.72
N THR A 340 -19.39 4.56 4.87
CA THR A 340 -19.69 4.80 3.45
C THR A 340 -20.92 5.67 3.19
N GLU A 341 -21.90 5.69 4.09
CA GLU A 341 -23.13 6.47 3.94
C GLU A 341 -23.08 7.87 4.61
N ASP A 342 -21.90 8.32 5.06
CA ASP A 342 -21.70 9.72 5.46
C ASP A 342 -21.88 10.67 4.25
N PRO A 343 -22.56 11.81 4.37
CA PRO A 343 -22.75 12.76 3.26
C PRO A 343 -21.47 13.29 2.61
N ARG A 344 -20.31 13.20 3.27
CA ARG A 344 -18.98 13.54 2.71
C ARG A 344 -18.44 12.49 1.75
N ASN A 345 -19.05 11.30 1.69
CA ASN A 345 -18.81 10.25 0.70
C ASN A 345 -19.95 10.28 -0.34
N PRO A 346 -19.87 11.13 -1.40
CA PRO A 346 -20.99 11.35 -2.31
C PRO A 346 -21.33 10.10 -3.16
N PRO A 347 -22.60 9.96 -3.59
CA PRO A 347 -23.01 8.89 -4.50
C PRO A 347 -22.42 9.11 -5.92
N LEU A 348 -21.58 8.18 -6.37
CA LEU A 348 -20.95 8.19 -7.69
C LEU A 348 -21.69 7.27 -8.66
N VAL A 349 -22.09 7.82 -9.82
CA VAL A 349 -22.75 7.08 -10.92
C VAL A 349 -21.72 6.34 -11.77
N HIS A 350 -21.97 5.08 -12.16
CA HIS A 350 -21.08 4.31 -13.04
C HIS A 350 -21.81 3.28 -13.92
N GLY A 351 -22.36 3.77 -15.03
CA GLY A 351 -23.27 3.00 -15.86
C GLY A 351 -24.63 2.83 -15.17
N HIS A 352 -25.40 1.89 -15.69
CA HIS A 352 -26.81 1.75 -15.38
C HIS A 352 -27.14 0.29 -15.06
N LYS A 353 -28.37 0.05 -14.58
CA LYS A 353 -28.94 -1.28 -14.37
C LYS A 353 -29.81 -1.64 -15.58
N ASP A 354 -30.14 -2.93 -15.74
CA ASP A 354 -31.03 -3.40 -16.83
C ASP A 354 -32.36 -2.62 -16.90
N ASN A 355 -32.85 -2.06 -15.80
CA ASN A 355 -34.06 -1.23 -15.74
C ASN A 355 -33.83 0.29 -15.95
N GLY A 356 -32.67 0.69 -16.47
CA GLY A 356 -32.32 2.08 -16.77
C GLY A 356 -31.97 2.95 -15.55
N GLN A 357 -32.11 2.44 -14.32
CA GLN A 357 -31.73 3.18 -13.12
C GLN A 357 -30.21 3.32 -13.00
N PRO A 358 -29.68 4.46 -12.51
CA PRO A 358 -28.24 4.64 -12.34
C PRO A 358 -27.65 3.62 -11.37
N ARG A 359 -26.43 3.18 -11.68
CA ARG A 359 -25.62 2.36 -10.78
C ARG A 359 -24.81 3.28 -9.88
N ILE A 360 -25.07 3.22 -8.58
CA ILE A 360 -24.45 4.09 -7.57
C ILE A 360 -23.47 3.29 -6.72
N ARG A 361 -22.25 3.82 -6.54
CA ARG A 361 -21.33 3.44 -5.46
C ARG A 361 -21.09 4.63 -4.51
N ARG A 362 -20.64 4.34 -3.29
CA ARG A 362 -20.00 5.33 -2.40
C ARG A 362 -18.65 4.79 -2.01
N LEU A 363 -17.66 5.67 -2.00
CA LEU A 363 -16.28 5.31 -1.65
C LEU A 363 -16.03 5.70 -0.19
N PRO A 364 -15.59 4.78 0.68
CA PRO A 364 -15.14 5.15 2.00
C PRO A 364 -13.86 6.00 1.90
N PHE A 365 -13.76 7.06 2.68
CA PHE A 365 -12.74 8.09 2.49
C PHE A 365 -12.73 8.63 1.04
N SER A 366 -13.89 9.04 0.52
CA SER A 366 -13.98 9.82 -0.71
C SER A 366 -13.10 11.07 -0.61
N PRO A 367 -12.31 11.42 -1.65
CA PRO A 367 -11.70 12.74 -1.76
C PRO A 367 -12.75 13.84 -1.72
N PHE A 368 -12.44 14.97 -1.07
CA PHE A 368 -13.34 16.12 -1.06
C PHE A 368 -13.69 16.56 -2.50
N GLY A 369 -14.98 16.75 -2.77
CA GLY A 369 -15.47 17.24 -4.06
C GLY A 369 -15.42 16.22 -5.21
N ILE A 370 -15.30 14.92 -4.93
CA ILE A 370 -15.29 13.88 -5.97
C ILE A 370 -16.63 13.74 -6.70
N GLU A 371 -16.58 13.68 -8.04
CA GLU A 371 -17.73 13.41 -8.92
C GLU A 371 -17.41 12.39 -10.03
N SER A 372 -18.46 11.75 -10.58
CA SER A 372 -18.34 10.89 -11.77
C SER A 372 -18.33 11.70 -13.05
N LEU A 373 -17.26 11.58 -13.83
CA LEU A 373 -17.08 12.29 -15.10
C LEU A 373 -17.67 11.50 -16.28
N THR A 374 -17.37 10.21 -16.43
CA THR A 374 -17.95 9.36 -17.49
C THR A 374 -19.03 8.44 -16.93
N ARG A 375 -20.20 9.02 -16.64
CA ARG A 375 -21.30 8.39 -15.90
C ARG A 375 -21.94 7.21 -16.63
N PHE A 376 -21.77 7.09 -17.94
CA PHE A 376 -22.19 5.93 -18.72
C PHE A 376 -21.33 4.68 -18.50
N ALA A 377 -20.08 4.84 -18.04
CA ALA A 377 -19.09 3.78 -17.99
C ALA A 377 -19.03 3.09 -16.62
N ARG A 378 -18.72 1.79 -16.61
CA ARG A 378 -18.63 0.99 -15.39
C ARG A 378 -17.19 0.87 -14.91
N ALA A 379 -16.96 1.20 -13.63
CA ALA A 379 -15.74 0.81 -12.93
C ALA A 379 -15.72 -0.69 -12.54
N ASP A 380 -16.90 -1.30 -12.29
CA ASP A 380 -16.99 -2.67 -11.76
C ASP A 380 -16.57 -3.77 -12.77
N GLU A 381 -16.47 -5.00 -12.27
CA GLU A 381 -16.08 -6.21 -13.00
C GLU A 381 -16.97 -6.57 -14.20
N GLY A 382 -18.10 -5.89 -14.38
CA GLY A 382 -19.05 -6.22 -15.43
C GLY A 382 -18.66 -5.74 -16.82
N PRO A 383 -19.24 -6.35 -17.87
CA PRO A 383 -19.16 -5.80 -19.22
C PRO A 383 -19.90 -4.46 -19.30
N ALA A 384 -19.45 -3.60 -20.21
CA ALA A 384 -20.08 -2.33 -20.53
C ALA A 384 -21.59 -2.49 -20.80
N ASP A 385 -22.41 -1.62 -20.19
CA ASP A 385 -23.86 -1.76 -20.26
C ASP A 385 -24.41 -1.59 -21.69
N PHE A 386 -25.53 -2.25 -21.98
CA PHE A 386 -26.24 -2.07 -23.26
C PHE A 386 -26.91 -0.69 -23.31
N ALA A 387 -26.89 -0.07 -24.48
CA ALA A 387 -27.40 1.29 -24.64
C ALA A 387 -28.94 1.41 -24.61
N THR A 388 -29.66 0.31 -24.80
CA THR A 388 -31.11 0.24 -24.61
C THR A 388 -31.41 -0.58 -23.36
N PRO A 389 -32.00 0.01 -22.30
CA PRO A 389 -32.44 -0.73 -21.10
C PRO A 389 -33.30 -1.94 -21.45
N GLY A 390 -33.16 -3.01 -20.66
CA GLY A 390 -33.85 -4.29 -20.84
C GLY A 390 -33.34 -5.16 -22.00
N ARG A 391 -32.59 -4.61 -22.97
CA ARG A 391 -31.99 -5.41 -24.05
C ARG A 391 -30.67 -6.02 -23.60
N ARG A 392 -30.46 -7.27 -23.99
CA ARG A 392 -29.21 -8.03 -23.80
C ARG A 392 -28.48 -8.32 -25.12
N THR A 393 -28.79 -7.55 -26.15
CA THR A 393 -28.24 -7.59 -27.51
C THR A 393 -28.25 -6.19 -28.12
N GLY A 394 -27.37 -5.94 -29.10
CA GLY A 394 -27.20 -4.64 -29.74
C GLY A 394 -26.06 -3.80 -29.13
N PRO A 395 -25.98 -2.50 -29.47
CA PRO A 395 -24.90 -1.61 -29.04
C PRO A 395 -24.77 -1.44 -27.52
N ARG A 396 -23.56 -1.12 -27.09
CA ARG A 396 -23.16 -0.88 -25.70
C ARG A 396 -22.63 0.54 -25.54
N LEU A 397 -22.59 1.01 -24.29
CA LEU A 397 -22.08 2.34 -23.92
C LEU A 397 -20.55 2.41 -23.81
N GLY A 398 -19.88 1.25 -23.74
CA GLY A 398 -18.43 1.15 -23.64
C GLY A 398 -17.84 1.44 -22.26
N LYS A 399 -16.50 1.49 -22.23
CA LYS A 399 -15.67 1.96 -21.11
C LYS A 399 -14.61 2.92 -21.65
N VAL A 400 -13.98 3.70 -20.76
CA VAL A 400 -12.92 4.67 -21.10
C VAL A 400 -11.60 4.29 -20.44
N THR A 401 -10.48 4.75 -21.01
CA THR A 401 -9.14 4.63 -20.42
C THR A 401 -8.22 5.78 -20.85
N HIS A 402 -7.02 5.86 -20.27
CA HIS A 402 -5.95 6.80 -20.66
C HIS A 402 -6.37 8.29 -20.73
N PRO A 403 -6.90 8.89 -19.65
CA PRO A 403 -7.22 10.31 -19.62
C PRO A 403 -5.94 11.16 -19.69
N ALA A 404 -5.99 12.25 -20.46
CA ALA A 404 -4.90 13.20 -20.60
C ALA A 404 -5.42 14.62 -20.78
N ALA A 405 -4.89 15.56 -20.02
CA ALA A 405 -5.23 16.96 -20.19
C ALA A 405 -4.82 17.50 -21.57
N ALA A 406 -5.66 18.39 -22.10
CA ALA A 406 -5.47 19.10 -23.33
C ALA A 406 -5.79 20.60 -23.11
N PRO A 407 -5.49 21.47 -24.09
CA PRO A 407 -5.78 22.89 -23.99
C PRO A 407 -7.27 23.20 -23.71
N ASP A 408 -7.57 24.41 -23.26
CA ASP A 408 -8.93 24.93 -23.05
C ASP A 408 -9.81 24.07 -22.12
N ASN A 409 -9.17 23.43 -21.14
CA ASN A 409 -9.74 22.46 -20.20
C ASN A 409 -10.37 21.22 -20.86
N HIS A 410 -9.97 20.88 -22.09
CA HIS A 410 -10.35 19.63 -22.73
C HIS A 410 -9.63 18.43 -22.10
N LEU A 411 -10.25 17.25 -22.22
CA LEU A 411 -9.66 15.97 -21.84
C LEU A 411 -9.61 15.06 -23.07
N LEU A 412 -8.42 14.61 -23.45
CA LEU A 412 -8.25 13.50 -24.38
C LEU A 412 -8.42 12.19 -23.60
N CYS A 413 -9.01 11.18 -24.24
CA CYS A 413 -9.15 9.85 -23.67
C CYS A 413 -9.22 8.78 -24.76
N VAL A 414 -9.07 7.53 -24.35
CA VAL A 414 -9.41 6.36 -25.17
C VAL A 414 -10.80 5.85 -24.76
N TRP A 415 -11.64 5.48 -25.72
CA TRP A 415 -12.93 4.81 -25.48
C TRP A 415 -13.05 3.59 -26.37
N SER A 416 -13.76 2.57 -25.87
CA SER A 416 -14.13 1.41 -26.66
C SER A 416 -15.60 1.01 -26.39
N PRO A 417 -16.43 0.76 -27.43
CA PRO A 417 -17.85 0.44 -27.27
C PRO A 417 -18.12 -0.87 -26.52
N GLY A 418 -17.18 -1.81 -26.55
CA GLY A 418 -17.18 -2.99 -25.68
C GLY A 418 -17.96 -4.20 -26.19
N PRO A 419 -17.93 -5.31 -25.41
CA PRO A 419 -18.11 -5.36 -23.95
C PRO A 419 -17.00 -4.84 -23.02
N VAL A 420 -15.75 -4.70 -23.46
CA VAL A 420 -14.59 -4.30 -22.62
C VAL A 420 -14.54 -5.05 -21.28
N ASN A 421 -14.55 -6.37 -21.40
CA ASN A 421 -14.41 -7.31 -20.30
C ASN A 421 -13.85 -8.63 -20.88
N GLY A 422 -12.80 -9.16 -20.30
CA GLY A 422 -12.06 -10.31 -20.81
C GLY A 422 -10.91 -10.69 -19.90
N GLY A 423 -11.15 -11.68 -19.02
CA GLY A 423 -10.11 -12.43 -18.35
C GLY A 423 -9.83 -13.73 -19.11
N TYR A 424 -10.18 -14.86 -18.51
CA TYR A 424 -9.96 -16.21 -19.07
C TYR A 424 -10.72 -16.53 -20.38
N THR A 425 -11.65 -15.67 -20.80
CA THR A 425 -12.28 -15.73 -22.13
C THR A 425 -12.46 -14.32 -22.70
N VAL A 426 -12.33 -14.17 -24.00
CA VAL A 426 -12.56 -12.90 -24.71
C VAL A 426 -14.07 -12.74 -24.93
N HIS A 427 -14.72 -11.78 -24.26
CA HIS A 427 -16.06 -11.38 -24.68
C HIS A 427 -15.96 -10.55 -25.97
N VAL A 428 -16.77 -10.90 -26.96
CA VAL A 428 -16.73 -10.29 -28.30
C VAL A 428 -17.73 -9.12 -28.45
N PRO A 429 -17.41 -8.06 -29.22
CA PRO A 429 -16.11 -7.79 -29.84
C PRO A 429 -15.00 -7.51 -28.80
N ALA A 430 -13.79 -7.96 -29.11
CA ALA A 430 -12.56 -7.57 -28.41
C ALA A 430 -12.33 -6.04 -28.50
N PRO A 431 -11.54 -5.44 -27.59
CA PRO A 431 -11.33 -3.99 -27.56
C PRO A 431 -11.00 -3.36 -28.92
N ASP A 432 -11.67 -2.25 -29.17
CA ASP A 432 -11.58 -1.34 -30.32
C ASP A 432 -11.41 0.06 -29.70
N GLY A 433 -10.18 0.41 -29.34
CA GLY A 433 -9.87 1.59 -28.54
C GLY A 433 -9.40 2.76 -29.40
N GLY A 434 -10.29 3.72 -29.67
CA GLY A 434 -9.97 4.94 -30.42
C GLY A 434 -9.67 6.15 -29.53
N ILE A 435 -9.13 7.22 -30.10
CA ILE A 435 -8.90 8.53 -29.45
C ILE A 435 -10.14 9.42 -29.58
N TYR A 436 -10.58 9.94 -28.43
CA TYR A 436 -11.72 10.84 -28.29
C TYR A 436 -11.37 12.05 -27.42
N LEU A 437 -12.18 13.09 -27.53
CA LEU A 437 -12.14 14.29 -26.69
C LEU A 437 -13.44 14.47 -25.93
N LEU A 438 -13.30 14.76 -24.64
CA LEU A 438 -14.38 15.08 -23.70
C LEU A 438 -14.33 16.59 -23.43
N LYS A 439 -15.43 17.28 -23.82
CA LYS A 439 -15.47 18.73 -24.00
C LYS A 439 -15.45 19.48 -22.65
N LYS A 440 -14.50 20.42 -22.48
CA LYS A 440 -14.32 21.27 -21.27
C LYS A 440 -14.28 20.48 -19.94
N SER A 441 -13.86 19.21 -19.98
CA SER A 441 -13.84 18.29 -18.83
C SER A 441 -15.16 18.25 -18.05
N GLN A 442 -16.28 18.23 -18.77
CA GLN A 442 -17.63 18.18 -18.21
C GLN A 442 -18.17 16.74 -18.13
N PRO A 443 -19.00 16.41 -17.12
CA PRO A 443 -19.60 15.08 -17.01
C PRO A 443 -20.47 14.70 -18.22
N VAL A 444 -20.39 13.43 -18.63
CA VAL A 444 -21.13 12.85 -19.77
C VAL A 444 -21.88 11.59 -19.37
N ASP A 445 -23.11 11.47 -19.85
CA ASP A 445 -24.07 10.40 -19.55
C ASP A 445 -24.24 9.41 -20.73
N SER A 446 -23.55 9.65 -21.85
CA SER A 446 -23.48 8.77 -23.02
C SER A 446 -22.18 8.99 -23.82
N PRO A 447 -21.65 7.98 -24.54
CA PRO A 447 -20.44 8.16 -25.34
C PRO A 447 -20.67 9.05 -26.58
N GLY A 448 -21.92 9.22 -27.05
CA GLY A 448 -22.25 10.19 -28.10
C GLY A 448 -22.07 11.68 -27.72
N GLN A 449 -21.70 11.96 -26.46
CA GLN A 449 -21.24 13.29 -26.02
C GLN A 449 -19.71 13.45 -26.11
N LEU A 450 -18.97 12.40 -26.45
CA LEU A 450 -17.57 12.46 -26.84
C LEU A 450 -17.45 12.92 -28.31
N LEU A 451 -16.30 13.50 -28.64
CA LEU A 451 -15.94 13.85 -30.01
C LEU A 451 -14.84 12.90 -30.50
N LEU A 452 -15.06 12.23 -31.63
CA LEU A 452 -14.13 11.31 -32.28
C LEU A 452 -12.98 12.10 -32.92
N ILE A 453 -11.74 11.76 -32.54
CA ILE A 453 -10.53 12.26 -33.21
C ILE A 453 -9.99 11.19 -34.17
N LYS A 454 -9.84 9.95 -33.70
CA LYS A 454 -9.22 8.85 -34.44
C LYS A 454 -9.77 7.51 -33.94
N ASN A 455 -10.09 6.58 -34.83
CA ASN A 455 -10.25 5.16 -34.52
C ASN A 455 -9.94 4.37 -35.80
N ASP A 456 -8.82 3.64 -35.84
CA ASP A 456 -8.50 2.74 -36.96
C ASP A 456 -8.81 1.28 -36.59
N PRO A 457 -9.70 0.56 -37.28
CA PRO A 457 -10.06 -0.80 -36.91
C PRO A 457 -8.88 -1.79 -36.92
N ASN A 458 -7.76 -1.44 -37.56
CA ASN A 458 -6.53 -2.24 -37.56
C ASN A 458 -5.64 -2.02 -36.31
N TYR A 459 -5.96 -1.04 -35.45
CA TYR A 459 -5.14 -0.66 -34.31
C TYR A 459 -5.98 -0.36 -33.05
N ASN A 460 -5.35 -0.47 -31.88
CA ASN A 460 -5.80 0.17 -30.66
C ASN A 460 -4.92 1.38 -30.43
N GLU A 461 -5.52 2.56 -30.36
CA GLU A 461 -4.84 3.80 -30.01
C GLU A 461 -4.79 3.98 -28.49
N GLN A 462 -3.61 4.34 -27.96
CA GLN A 462 -3.28 4.32 -26.54
C GLN A 462 -2.50 5.58 -26.12
N TRP A 463 -2.64 5.97 -24.85
CA TRP A 463 -1.95 7.11 -24.22
C TRP A 463 -1.86 8.40 -25.07
N PRO A 464 -2.99 8.98 -25.55
CA PRO A 464 -2.95 10.25 -26.26
C PRO A 464 -2.38 11.37 -25.38
N ARG A 465 -1.59 12.28 -25.97
CA ARG A 465 -1.05 13.50 -25.35
C ARG A 465 -1.10 14.66 -26.34
N ALA A 466 -1.56 15.83 -25.90
CA ALA A 466 -1.47 17.05 -26.70
C ALA A 466 -0.01 17.53 -26.76
N VAL A 467 0.53 17.71 -27.97
CA VAL A 467 1.88 18.24 -28.20
C VAL A 467 1.81 19.76 -28.18
N VAL A 468 1.92 20.32 -26.98
CA VAL A 468 1.96 21.76 -26.72
C VAL A 468 2.89 22.05 -25.54
N PRO A 469 3.43 23.28 -25.42
CA PRO A 469 4.09 23.70 -24.19
C PRO A 469 3.13 23.62 -23.00
N TYR A 470 3.64 23.30 -21.81
CA TYR A 470 2.88 23.17 -20.55
C TYR A 470 1.99 24.41 -20.30
N LYS A 471 2.49 25.60 -20.68
CA LYS A 471 1.79 26.89 -20.62
C LYS A 471 0.44 26.91 -21.36
N ARG A 472 0.27 26.18 -22.47
CA ARG A 472 -0.97 26.15 -23.26
C ARG A 472 -2.09 25.35 -22.57
N ILE A 473 -1.74 24.44 -21.66
CA ILE A 473 -2.70 23.67 -20.84
C ILE A 473 -2.90 24.30 -19.46
N TYR A 474 -1.82 24.74 -18.79
CA TYR A 474 -1.84 25.11 -17.37
C TYR A 474 -1.53 26.60 -17.08
N GLY A 475 -1.27 27.42 -18.11
CA GLY A 475 -0.99 28.86 -17.96
C GLY A 475 0.36 29.23 -17.31
N VAL A 476 1.22 28.25 -17.02
CA VAL A 476 2.57 28.42 -16.43
C VAL A 476 3.60 27.62 -17.23
N ASP A 477 4.87 28.02 -17.22
CA ASP A 477 5.89 27.44 -18.10
C ASP A 477 6.40 26.07 -17.64
N GLU A 478 6.51 25.82 -16.34
CA GLU A 478 6.75 24.50 -15.75
C GLU A 478 5.93 24.35 -14.43
N PRO A 479 5.74 23.14 -13.88
CA PRO A 479 5.21 22.95 -12.53
C PRO A 479 6.06 23.67 -11.47
N LYS A 480 5.45 24.02 -10.33
CA LYS A 480 6.18 24.66 -9.22
C LYS A 480 7.35 23.79 -8.75
N ARG A 481 8.58 24.30 -8.89
CA ARG A 481 9.78 23.63 -8.38
C ARG A 481 9.79 23.57 -6.85
N LEU A 482 9.64 22.36 -6.29
CA LEU A 482 9.83 22.11 -4.85
C LEU A 482 11.33 21.99 -4.53
N LEU A 483 11.77 22.59 -3.42
CA LEU A 483 13.16 22.53 -2.98
C LEU A 483 13.42 21.20 -2.24
N PRO A 484 14.43 20.40 -2.66
CA PRO A 484 14.81 19.19 -1.94
C PRO A 484 15.26 19.48 -0.50
N LEU A 485 14.94 18.55 0.39
CA LEU A 485 15.42 18.48 1.76
C LEU A 485 16.93 18.69 1.84
N ALA A 486 17.36 19.63 2.70
CA ALA A 486 18.74 20.09 2.69
C ALA A 486 19.74 19.17 3.42
N ASN A 487 19.25 18.32 4.34
CA ASN A 487 20.02 17.51 5.31
C ASN A 487 21.19 18.27 5.97
N ASP A 488 20.93 19.49 6.41
CA ASP A 488 21.92 20.46 6.90
C ASP A 488 21.93 20.66 8.42
N GLY A 489 21.09 19.93 9.16
CA GLY A 489 20.93 20.07 10.61
C GLY A 489 19.92 21.11 11.07
N SER A 490 19.32 21.89 10.17
CA SER A 490 18.41 23.01 10.53
C SER A 490 17.08 22.57 11.13
N ARG A 491 16.58 21.37 10.78
CA ARG A 491 15.23 20.90 11.15
C ARG A 491 15.11 20.34 12.57
N SER A 492 16.17 19.80 13.16
CA SER A 492 16.15 19.23 14.50
C SER A 492 17.56 18.98 15.04
N PRO A 493 17.84 19.26 16.33
CA PRO A 493 19.13 18.91 16.95
C PRO A 493 19.38 17.39 17.00
N HIS A 494 18.35 16.54 16.85
CA HIS A 494 18.48 15.09 16.77
C HIS A 494 18.87 14.59 15.36
N LEU A 495 18.85 15.46 14.36
CA LEU A 495 19.17 15.15 12.96
C LEU A 495 20.32 16.05 12.46
N PRO A 496 21.58 15.78 12.88
CA PRO A 496 22.72 16.62 12.49
C PRO A 496 22.96 16.61 10.97
N ALA A 497 23.70 17.61 10.47
CA ALA A 497 24.02 17.72 9.04
C ALA A 497 24.61 16.42 8.47
N GLY A 498 24.05 15.94 7.36
CA GLY A 498 24.46 14.69 6.70
C GLY A 498 24.01 13.40 7.39
N THR A 499 23.09 13.46 8.37
CA THR A 499 22.63 12.27 9.09
C THR A 499 21.91 11.25 8.18
N PRO A 500 22.10 9.93 8.38
CA PRO A 500 21.37 8.87 7.66
C PRO A 500 20.02 8.52 8.32
N PHE A 501 19.41 9.46 9.05
CA PHE A 501 18.27 9.22 9.94
C PHE A 501 17.12 10.19 9.66
N GLY A 502 15.91 9.80 10.04
CA GLY A 502 14.74 10.67 10.09
C GLY A 502 14.06 10.66 11.46
N LEU A 503 13.20 11.64 11.72
CA LEU A 503 12.29 11.65 12.86
C LEU A 503 10.87 11.35 12.39
N VAL A 504 10.18 10.44 13.08
CA VAL A 504 8.76 10.14 12.85
C VAL A 504 7.96 10.25 14.13
N GLY A 505 6.70 10.70 14.02
CA GLY A 505 5.81 10.87 15.16
C GLY A 505 4.33 11.00 14.78
N THR A 506 3.51 11.27 15.78
CA THR A 506 2.14 11.76 15.61
C THR A 506 1.73 12.57 16.84
N SER A 507 0.68 13.38 16.70
CA SER A 507 0.16 14.26 17.75
C SER A 507 -0.90 13.63 18.66
N SER A 508 -1.63 12.61 18.20
CA SER A 508 -2.57 11.85 19.03
C SER A 508 -2.77 10.44 18.48
N LEU A 509 -2.97 9.46 19.37
CA LEU A 509 -3.44 8.10 19.03
C LEU A 509 -4.92 7.90 19.43
N TYR A 510 -5.50 8.88 20.15
CA TYR A 510 -6.92 8.91 20.48
C TYR A 510 -7.73 9.41 19.29
N LYS A 511 -7.26 10.47 18.60
CA LYS A 511 -7.81 10.89 17.31
C LYS A 511 -7.55 9.81 16.25
N ARG A 512 -8.59 9.08 15.85
CA ARG A 512 -8.42 7.79 15.17
C ARG A 512 -9.63 7.39 14.30
N GLU A 513 -9.37 6.91 13.09
CA GLU A 513 -10.36 6.33 12.16
C GLU A 513 -9.90 4.96 11.64
N SER A 514 -9.51 4.06 12.55
CA SER A 514 -9.08 2.67 12.27
C SER A 514 -10.22 1.63 12.33
N TYR A 515 -11.40 2.03 12.79
CA TYR A 515 -12.57 1.16 12.95
C TYR A 515 -13.22 0.88 11.58
N PRO A 516 -13.51 -0.39 11.23
CA PRO A 516 -14.14 -0.74 9.95
C PRO A 516 -15.52 -0.07 9.82
N ASN A 517 -15.81 0.50 8.65
CA ASN A 517 -17.03 1.26 8.34
C ASN A 517 -17.40 2.34 9.40
N GLY A 518 -16.41 2.82 10.15
CA GLY A 518 -16.62 3.62 11.34
C GLY A 518 -17.00 5.07 11.06
N ARG A 519 -17.84 5.65 11.93
CA ARG A 519 -18.08 7.10 11.98
C ARG A 519 -17.49 7.69 13.24
N VAL A 520 -17.01 8.92 13.17
CA VAL A 520 -16.63 9.70 14.36
C VAL A 520 -17.89 10.35 14.94
N PRO A 521 -18.31 10.04 16.19
CA PRO A 521 -19.48 10.67 16.78
C PRO A 521 -19.28 12.18 17.04
N PRO A 522 -20.33 13.02 17.01
CA PRO A 522 -20.22 14.43 17.37
C PRO A 522 -19.62 14.62 18.77
N GLY A 523 -18.59 15.48 18.88
CA GLY A 523 -17.88 15.73 20.14
C GLY A 523 -16.92 14.61 20.56
N GLN A 524 -16.56 13.70 19.66
CA GLN A 524 -15.52 12.68 19.86
C GLN A 524 -14.45 12.81 18.76
N VAL A 525 -13.27 12.22 18.98
CA VAL A 525 -12.17 12.15 18.00
C VAL A 525 -11.90 10.74 17.46
N THR A 526 -12.60 9.74 17.99
CA THR A 526 -12.39 8.31 17.69
C THR A 526 -13.60 7.76 16.94
N ALA A 527 -13.36 7.07 15.83
CA ALA A 527 -14.40 6.36 15.10
C ALA A 527 -14.92 5.14 15.89
N SER A 528 -16.21 4.89 15.76
CA SER A 528 -16.89 3.69 16.26
C SER A 528 -17.87 3.16 15.21
N PHE A 529 -18.45 1.99 15.46
CA PHE A 529 -19.55 1.44 14.67
C PHE A 529 -20.62 2.49 14.34
N ALA A 530 -21.02 2.55 13.07
CA ALA A 530 -21.97 3.54 12.58
C ALA A 530 -23.41 3.32 13.08
N GLY A 531 -23.72 2.11 13.57
CA GLY A 531 -25.09 1.71 13.86
C GLY A 531 -25.82 1.22 12.60
N GLY A 532 -26.95 0.53 12.79
CA GLY A 532 -27.71 -0.10 11.72
C GLY A 532 -28.02 -1.55 12.05
N SER A 533 -28.13 -2.38 11.01
CA SER A 533 -28.35 -3.81 11.15
C SER A 533 -27.03 -4.54 11.43
N ASP A 534 -26.88 -5.11 12.62
CA ASP A 534 -25.76 -5.96 13.01
C ASP A 534 -26.24 -7.42 13.17
N PRO A 535 -26.25 -8.23 12.10
CA PRO A 535 -26.74 -9.61 12.15
C PRO A 535 -25.74 -10.57 12.82
N THR A 536 -24.48 -10.16 13.02
CA THR A 536 -23.45 -10.99 13.68
C THR A 536 -23.39 -10.69 15.19
N GLY A 537 -23.62 -9.44 15.59
CA GLY A 537 -23.45 -8.94 16.96
C GLY A 537 -22.04 -8.39 17.24
N TYR A 538 -21.19 -8.27 16.22
CA TYR A 538 -19.79 -7.85 16.38
C TYR A 538 -19.54 -6.38 15.98
N GLN A 539 -20.56 -5.64 15.57
CA GLN A 539 -20.49 -4.19 15.31
C GLN A 539 -19.48 -3.83 14.19
N ASP A 540 -19.62 -4.44 13.01
CA ASP A 540 -18.71 -4.38 11.85
C ASP A 540 -17.27 -4.93 12.09
N LEU A 541 -16.94 -5.40 13.30
CA LEU A 541 -15.73 -6.18 13.55
C LEU A 541 -15.93 -7.66 13.16
N ASP A 542 -14.85 -8.33 12.77
CA ASP A 542 -14.91 -9.70 12.26
C ASP A 542 -15.44 -10.70 13.30
N PRO A 543 -16.42 -11.56 12.96
CA PRO A 543 -16.85 -12.67 13.81
C PRO A 543 -15.76 -13.76 13.92
N PHE A 544 -15.97 -14.74 14.80
CA PHE A 544 -15.10 -15.92 14.82
C PHE A 544 -15.39 -16.89 13.67
N ASN A 545 -16.67 -17.25 13.47
CA ASN A 545 -17.11 -18.20 12.45
C ASN A 545 -17.72 -17.48 11.23
N LEU A 546 -16.98 -17.33 10.13
CA LEU A 546 -17.55 -16.88 8.85
C LEU A 546 -18.12 -18.07 8.05
N LEU A 547 -19.34 -17.95 7.53
CA LEU A 547 -19.99 -19.01 6.75
C LEU A 547 -19.47 -19.11 5.32
N SER A 548 -19.14 -17.99 4.71
CA SER A 548 -18.63 -17.80 3.35
C SER A 548 -17.29 -17.06 3.38
N ASP A 549 -16.53 -17.17 2.29
CA ASP A 549 -15.38 -16.30 2.02
C ASP A 549 -15.81 -14.95 1.39
N GLU A 550 -17.12 -14.78 1.19
CA GLU A 550 -17.76 -13.69 0.45
C GLU A 550 -18.54 -12.73 1.36
N PRO A 551 -18.41 -11.40 1.17
CA PRO A 551 -17.25 -10.72 0.57
C PRO A 551 -16.09 -10.62 1.56
N LEU A 552 -14.86 -10.44 1.05
CA LEU A 552 -13.65 -10.24 1.85
C LEU A 552 -13.87 -9.23 2.99
N SER A 553 -13.40 -9.58 4.20
CA SER A 553 -13.77 -8.83 5.41
C SER A 553 -13.43 -7.34 5.30
N TRP A 554 -14.31 -6.51 5.85
CA TRP A 554 -14.08 -5.07 5.97
C TRP A 554 -12.81 -4.84 6.79
N ASN A 555 -12.82 -5.22 8.06
CA ASN A 555 -11.66 -5.09 8.94
C ASN A 555 -10.50 -5.96 8.43
N TRP A 556 -9.28 -5.49 8.59
CA TRP A 556 -8.01 -6.15 8.22
C TRP A 556 -7.78 -6.46 6.73
N PHE A 557 -8.78 -6.92 5.98
CA PHE A 557 -8.61 -7.29 4.56
C PHE A 557 -8.90 -6.15 3.59
N ASN A 558 -9.71 -5.17 3.98
CA ASN A 558 -10.08 -4.05 3.11
C ASN A 558 -9.84 -2.71 3.82
N GLN A 559 -10.67 -2.37 4.81
CA GLN A 559 -10.74 -1.09 5.49
C GLN A 559 -10.74 -1.25 7.02
N GLY A 560 -9.79 -0.60 7.69
CA GLY A 560 -9.62 -0.68 9.14
C GLY A 560 -8.77 -1.88 9.58
N ALA A 561 -8.41 -1.90 10.87
CA ALA A 561 -7.55 -2.94 11.45
C ALA A 561 -7.69 -3.04 12.97
N ASP A 562 -8.90 -2.86 13.52
CA ASP A 562 -9.14 -2.91 14.97
C ASP A 562 -9.16 -4.36 15.47
N ALA A 563 -8.29 -4.70 16.42
CA ALA A 563 -8.09 -6.05 16.96
C ALA A 563 -9.16 -6.41 18.03
N GLY A 564 -10.43 -6.25 17.70
CA GLY A 564 -11.55 -6.40 18.64
C GLY A 564 -11.90 -5.11 19.36
N ARG A 565 -12.65 -5.18 20.47
CA ARG A 565 -13.15 -3.99 21.18
C ARG A 565 -12.13 -3.52 22.23
N TYR A 566 -11.89 -2.22 22.30
CA TYR A 566 -11.03 -1.58 23.31
C TYR A 566 -11.41 -0.11 23.46
N ARG A 567 -10.96 0.51 24.54
CA ARG A 567 -11.15 1.95 24.83
C ARG A 567 -9.82 2.66 24.60
N ASN A 568 -9.85 3.96 24.35
CA ASN A 568 -8.61 4.73 24.20
C ASN A 568 -7.71 4.66 25.44
N ALA A 569 -8.29 4.54 26.64
CA ALA A 569 -7.55 4.37 27.90
C ALA A 569 -6.72 3.07 27.96
N ASP A 570 -7.05 2.06 27.14
CA ASP A 570 -6.33 0.80 27.04
C ASP A 570 -5.07 0.91 26.15
N ILE A 571 -4.95 1.97 25.35
CA ILE A 571 -3.72 2.31 24.62
C ILE A 571 -2.62 2.66 25.62
N HIS A 572 -1.53 1.91 25.56
CA HIS A 572 -0.36 2.07 26.43
C HIS A 572 0.89 2.49 25.65
N ALA A 573 1.11 1.91 24.46
CA ALA A 573 2.33 2.08 23.68
C ALA A 573 2.08 2.04 22.16
N ILE A 574 3.13 2.31 21.40
CA ILE A 574 3.18 2.11 19.94
C ILE A 574 4.44 1.32 19.55
N ARG A 575 4.28 0.28 18.75
CA ARG A 575 5.37 -0.49 18.13
C ARG A 575 5.66 0.08 16.75
N ILE A 576 6.93 0.38 16.47
CA ILE A 576 7.41 0.70 15.13
C ILE A 576 8.07 -0.55 14.54
N LEU A 577 7.60 -0.95 13.37
CA LEU A 577 8.10 -2.09 12.60
C LEU A 577 8.84 -1.59 11.36
N VAL A 578 10.04 -2.09 11.08
CA VAL A 578 10.56 -2.08 9.70
C VAL A 578 9.86 -3.16 8.89
N MET A 579 9.62 -2.85 7.63
CA MET A 579 9.04 -3.74 6.63
C MET A 579 10.07 -3.90 5.52
N GLU A 580 10.68 -5.07 5.40
CA GLU A 580 11.79 -5.25 4.46
C GLU A 580 11.31 -5.65 3.06
N PRO A 581 12.00 -5.20 2.00
CA PRO A 581 11.77 -5.75 0.67
C PRO A 581 12.09 -7.25 0.66
N THR A 582 11.54 -7.96 -0.34
CA THR A 582 11.96 -9.32 -0.66
C THR A 582 12.74 -9.28 -1.96
N THR A 583 14.04 -9.55 -1.94
CA THR A 583 14.81 -9.73 -3.16
C THR A 583 14.44 -11.04 -3.87
N ASP A 584 14.17 -10.93 -5.17
CA ASP A 584 13.70 -12.01 -6.01
C ASP A 584 14.85 -12.91 -6.44
N ARG A 585 15.12 -13.95 -5.64
CA ARG A 585 15.98 -15.07 -6.06
C ARG A 585 15.26 -15.93 -7.09
N ALA A 586 15.01 -15.38 -8.29
CA ALA A 586 14.14 -15.98 -9.30
C ALA A 586 14.59 -17.37 -9.77
N LYS A 587 15.91 -17.60 -9.85
CA LYS A 587 16.55 -18.87 -10.24
C LYS A 587 17.81 -19.13 -9.39
N GLY A 588 18.35 -20.35 -9.49
CA GLY A 588 19.53 -20.79 -8.74
C GLY A 588 19.20 -21.43 -7.37
N PRO A 589 20.21 -21.66 -6.51
CA PRO A 589 20.01 -22.30 -5.21
C PRO A 589 19.20 -21.43 -4.25
N LYS A 590 18.40 -22.06 -3.37
CA LYS A 590 17.55 -21.39 -2.36
C LYS A 590 16.68 -20.26 -2.97
N SER A 591 16.14 -20.52 -4.16
CA SER A 591 15.33 -19.58 -4.94
C SER A 591 13.94 -19.35 -4.33
N GLY A 592 13.35 -18.19 -4.63
CA GLY A 592 12.08 -17.74 -4.08
C GLY A 592 12.14 -17.35 -2.59
N ARG A 593 10.95 -17.26 -1.97
CA ARG A 593 10.80 -16.97 -0.54
C ARG A 593 11.09 -18.23 0.28
N THR A 594 12.11 -18.15 1.13
CA THR A 594 12.46 -19.19 2.12
C THR A 594 12.11 -18.73 3.54
N PHE A 595 11.05 -17.95 3.67
CA PHE A 595 10.40 -17.56 4.93
C PHE A 595 8.89 -17.50 4.71
N ARG A 596 8.10 -17.56 5.78
CA ARG A 596 6.65 -17.29 5.73
C ARG A 596 6.21 -16.40 6.89
N SER A 597 5.23 -15.55 6.63
CA SER A 597 4.40 -14.84 7.60
C SER A 597 3.00 -14.66 6.98
N HIS A 598 1.97 -14.34 7.77
CA HIS A 598 0.61 -14.11 7.26
C HIS A 598 0.51 -12.95 6.25
N ALA A 599 1.48 -12.04 6.24
CA ALA A 599 1.57 -10.95 5.26
C ALA A 599 2.37 -11.31 3.98
N ASN A 600 3.23 -12.34 4.04
CA ASN A 600 4.36 -12.55 3.12
C ASN A 600 5.41 -11.43 3.15
N GLU A 601 5.55 -10.76 4.30
CA GLU A 601 6.49 -9.66 4.57
C GLU A 601 7.42 -10.02 5.73
N ARG A 602 8.66 -9.52 5.71
CA ARG A 602 9.55 -9.53 6.88
C ARG A 602 9.28 -8.28 7.71
N LEU A 603 8.89 -8.49 8.96
CA LEU A 603 8.49 -7.45 9.91
C LEU A 603 9.38 -7.56 11.16
N ARG A 604 10.19 -6.54 11.45
CA ARG A 604 11.08 -6.53 12.62
C ARG A 604 10.85 -5.30 13.49
N ILE A 605 11.01 -5.43 14.80
CA ILE A 605 10.67 -4.39 15.77
C ILE A 605 11.85 -3.41 15.92
N LEU A 606 11.69 -2.17 15.46
CA LEU A 606 12.63 -1.08 15.79
C LEU A 606 12.50 -0.65 17.25
N GLY A 607 11.27 -0.63 17.77
CA GLY A 607 11.01 -0.32 19.17
C GLY A 607 9.53 -0.31 19.54
N GLU A 608 9.27 -0.47 20.82
CA GLU A 608 7.96 -0.32 21.46
C GLU A 608 8.05 0.86 22.44
N ILE A 609 7.35 1.95 22.13
CA ILE A 609 7.42 3.24 22.83
C ILE A 609 6.17 3.43 23.68
N PRO A 610 6.26 3.55 25.02
CA PRO A 610 5.13 3.90 25.87
C PRO A 610 4.66 5.33 25.55
N VAL A 611 3.37 5.50 25.29
CA VAL A 611 2.78 6.77 24.84
C VAL A 611 2.06 7.53 25.95
N ARG A 612 2.01 6.98 27.17
CA ARG A 612 1.30 7.54 28.33
C ARG A 612 2.25 8.38 29.20
N LYS A 613 1.80 9.57 29.58
CA LYS A 613 2.61 10.62 30.24
C LYS A 613 2.26 10.73 31.72
N ILE A 614 2.12 9.59 32.38
CA ILE A 614 1.76 9.47 33.80
C ILE A 614 2.78 10.25 34.65
N GLY A 615 2.31 11.17 35.49
CA GLY A 615 3.17 12.00 36.35
C GLY A 615 3.91 13.14 35.65
N ARG A 616 3.70 13.38 34.34
CA ARG A 616 4.44 14.41 33.56
C ARG A 616 3.66 15.71 33.34
N GLY A 617 2.38 15.76 33.73
CA GLY A 617 1.52 16.92 33.65
C GLY A 617 1.52 17.77 34.93
N PRO A 618 0.84 18.93 34.92
CA PRO A 618 0.62 19.73 36.13
C PRO A 618 0.04 18.89 37.27
N ASN A 619 0.48 19.17 38.50
CA ASN A 619 0.05 18.47 39.72
C ASN A 619 0.24 16.93 39.67
N GLY A 620 1.15 16.42 38.83
CA GLY A 620 1.42 14.99 38.67
C GLY A 620 0.36 14.22 37.88
N GLN A 621 -0.54 14.90 37.18
CA GLN A 621 -1.53 14.27 36.30
C GLN A 621 -0.90 13.88 34.95
N GLU A 622 -1.68 13.26 34.06
CA GLU A 622 -1.29 13.09 32.65
C GLU A 622 -1.62 14.39 31.90
N PRO A 623 -0.71 14.96 31.08
CA PRO A 623 -0.98 16.13 30.25
C PRO A 623 -2.07 15.82 29.21
N LEU A 624 -2.75 16.86 28.73
CA LEU A 624 -3.78 16.77 27.69
C LEU A 624 -3.26 17.28 26.35
N ASP A 625 -3.73 16.67 25.27
CA ASP A 625 -3.53 17.10 23.89
C ASP A 625 -4.43 18.30 23.52
N PRO A 626 -4.21 18.95 22.36
CA PRO A 626 -5.00 20.11 21.91
C PRO A 626 -6.51 19.88 21.71
N ASP A 627 -6.98 18.64 21.67
CA ASP A 627 -8.40 18.27 21.59
C ASP A 627 -9.00 17.97 22.98
N GLY A 628 -8.20 17.99 24.05
CA GLY A 628 -8.63 17.81 25.44
C GLY A 628 -8.54 16.37 25.96
N HIS A 629 -7.88 15.46 25.22
CA HIS A 629 -7.69 14.07 25.62
C HIS A 629 -6.30 13.82 26.23
N PRO A 630 -6.08 12.75 27.02
CA PRO A 630 -4.76 12.35 27.47
C PRO A 630 -3.73 12.30 26.33
N ASP A 631 -2.64 13.07 26.48
CA ASP A 631 -1.69 13.29 25.41
C ASP A 631 -0.98 11.98 25.04
N THR A 632 -1.23 11.51 23.81
CA THR A 632 -0.62 10.30 23.24
C THR A 632 0.40 10.59 22.13
N SER A 633 0.86 11.84 22.02
CA SER A 633 1.90 12.25 21.06
C SER A 633 3.24 11.53 21.27
N PHE A 634 4.02 11.31 20.22
CA PHE A 634 5.38 10.79 20.36
C PHE A 634 6.26 11.28 19.21
N LEU A 635 7.58 11.22 19.41
CA LEU A 635 8.59 11.45 18.39
C LEU A 635 9.76 10.47 18.56
N ALA A 636 10.15 9.80 17.49
CA ALA A 636 11.18 8.77 17.47
C ALA A 636 12.17 8.99 16.33
N ARG A 637 13.45 8.70 16.56
CA ARG A 637 14.49 8.66 15.52
C ARG A 637 14.58 7.25 14.95
N ILE A 638 14.57 7.14 13.63
CA ILE A 638 14.60 5.88 12.89
C ILE A 638 15.60 5.94 11.73
N PRO A 639 16.04 4.79 11.19
CA PRO A 639 16.74 4.74 9.90
C PRO A 639 15.91 5.45 8.82
N ALA A 640 16.57 6.23 7.96
CA ALA A 640 15.95 6.77 6.76
C ALA A 640 16.03 5.75 5.60
N ASP A 641 15.21 5.95 4.57
CA ASP A 641 15.21 5.15 3.34
C ASP A 641 14.94 3.65 3.56
N VAL A 642 14.10 3.38 4.55
CA VAL A 642 13.52 2.06 4.86
C VAL A 642 12.00 2.20 4.92
N ALA A 643 11.27 1.16 4.52
CA ALA A 643 9.83 1.11 4.73
C ALA A 643 9.52 0.72 6.18
N PHE A 644 8.55 1.38 6.80
CA PHE A 644 8.14 1.10 8.18
C PHE A 644 6.64 1.23 8.40
N THR A 645 6.14 0.70 9.52
CA THR A 645 4.77 0.92 9.97
C THR A 645 4.57 0.85 11.49
N PHE A 646 3.34 1.06 11.93
CA PHE A 646 2.91 1.20 13.31
C PHE A 646 1.90 0.11 13.73
N GLN A 647 2.02 -0.32 14.98
CA GLN A 647 0.94 -0.99 15.71
C GLN A 647 0.72 -0.28 17.05
N THR A 648 -0.52 0.05 17.40
CA THR A 648 -0.82 0.51 18.77
C THR A 648 -0.98 -0.69 19.70
N LEU A 649 -0.46 -0.60 20.91
CA LEU A 649 -0.38 -1.71 21.86
C LEU A 649 -1.11 -1.43 23.18
N ASP A 650 -1.66 -2.49 23.77
CA ASP A 650 -2.09 -2.51 25.17
C ASP A 650 -0.90 -2.65 26.13
N ARG A 651 -1.16 -2.58 27.44
CA ARG A 651 -0.15 -2.74 28.51
C ARG A 651 0.49 -4.15 28.60
N ARG A 652 0.00 -5.13 27.85
CA ARG A 652 0.58 -6.48 27.72
C ARG A 652 1.32 -6.66 26.39
N GLY A 653 1.52 -5.57 25.63
CA GLY A 653 2.22 -5.57 24.34
C GLY A 653 1.39 -6.13 23.18
N MET A 654 0.08 -6.32 23.36
CA MET A 654 -0.82 -6.89 22.36
C MET A 654 -1.36 -5.81 21.42
N VAL A 655 -1.46 -6.12 20.12
CA VAL A 655 -2.00 -5.20 19.11
C VAL A 655 -3.45 -4.82 19.42
N LEU A 656 -3.73 -3.51 19.42
CA LEU A 656 -5.06 -2.91 19.44
C LEU A 656 -5.50 -2.51 18.03
N ASN A 657 -4.60 -1.95 17.23
CA ASN A 657 -4.75 -1.78 15.78
C ASN A 657 -3.39 -1.70 15.06
N MET A 658 -3.41 -1.85 13.74
CA MET A 658 -2.23 -1.74 12.87
C MET A 658 -2.47 -0.72 11.74
N ALA A 659 -1.49 0.15 11.48
CA ALA A 659 -1.46 0.91 10.24
C ALA A 659 -1.01 -0.02 9.11
N GLN A 660 -1.94 -0.56 8.33
CA GLN A 660 -1.59 -1.50 7.25
C GLN A 660 -1.11 -0.76 5.98
N THR A 661 -0.08 0.08 6.07
CA THR A 661 0.55 0.73 4.92
C THR A 661 2.06 0.84 5.11
N TRP A 662 2.81 1.00 4.01
CA TRP A 662 4.23 1.34 4.06
C TRP A 662 4.39 2.85 4.19
N HIS A 663 5.21 3.28 5.14
CA HIS A 663 5.63 4.67 5.32
C HIS A 663 7.15 4.76 5.08
N GLN A 664 7.69 5.94 4.80
CA GLN A 664 9.13 6.18 4.74
C GLN A 664 9.49 7.55 5.34
N VAL A 665 10.77 7.77 5.64
CA VAL A 665 11.34 9.10 5.89
C VAL A 665 12.70 9.21 5.20
N ARG A 666 13.01 10.38 4.65
CA ARG A 666 14.28 10.68 3.99
C ARG A 666 15.36 11.13 4.99
N PRO A 667 16.66 11.09 4.64
CA PRO A 667 17.74 11.52 5.52
C PRO A 667 17.61 13.02 5.89
N GLY A 668 17.41 13.31 7.18
CA GLY A 668 17.13 14.64 7.71
C GLY A 668 15.63 15.04 7.73
N GLU A 669 14.71 14.15 7.38
CA GLU A 669 13.26 14.44 7.38
C GLU A 669 12.67 14.39 8.80
N VAL A 670 11.64 15.20 9.03
CA VAL A 670 10.83 15.19 10.24
C VAL A 670 9.37 15.04 9.82
N ARG A 671 8.74 13.91 10.16
CA ARG A 671 7.41 13.48 9.71
C ARG A 671 6.50 13.19 10.91
N HIS A 672 5.85 14.22 11.44
CA HIS A 672 4.94 14.14 12.61
C HIS A 672 3.56 14.76 12.35
N ASP A 673 3.26 15.09 11.09
CA ASP A 673 2.06 15.80 10.63
C ASP A 673 0.85 14.88 10.38
N CYS A 674 0.97 13.58 10.69
CA CYS A 674 -0.09 12.58 10.56
C CYS A 674 -1.42 12.98 11.25
N GLY A 675 -1.37 13.83 12.29
CA GLY A 675 -2.55 14.44 12.90
C GLY A 675 -3.44 13.53 13.75
N GLY A 676 -3.27 12.22 13.63
CA GLY A 676 -4.06 11.17 14.27
C GLY A 676 -3.75 9.80 13.66
N CYS A 677 -4.31 8.73 14.21
CA CYS A 677 -4.27 7.39 13.60
C CYS A 677 -5.27 7.31 12.43
N HIS A 678 -4.80 7.51 11.20
CA HIS A 678 -5.62 7.38 9.98
C HIS A 678 -6.82 8.37 9.94
N ALA A 679 -6.73 9.48 10.68
CA ALA A 679 -7.84 10.40 10.97
C ALA A 679 -8.11 11.42 9.84
N HIS A 680 -8.24 10.92 8.62
CA HIS A 680 -8.26 11.70 7.39
C HIS A 680 -9.55 12.51 7.15
N SER A 681 -10.64 12.23 7.88
CA SER A 681 -11.90 12.99 7.79
C SER A 681 -12.06 14.07 8.87
N GLN A 682 -11.04 14.21 9.72
CA GLN A 682 -11.00 15.15 10.84
C GLN A 682 -9.95 16.25 10.59
N LYS A 683 -10.03 17.33 11.38
CA LYS A 683 -8.92 18.29 11.48
C LYS A 683 -7.77 17.64 12.27
N PRO A 684 -6.54 17.60 11.73
CA PRO A 684 -5.34 17.13 12.44
C PRO A 684 -5.19 17.75 13.83
N THR A 685 -4.81 16.94 14.83
CA THR A 685 -4.35 17.45 16.13
C THR A 685 -3.01 18.18 15.92
N ASP A 686 -2.90 19.41 16.42
CA ASP A 686 -1.73 20.27 16.23
C ASP A 686 -0.53 19.76 17.04
N PHE A 687 0.47 19.19 16.35
CA PHE A 687 1.66 18.63 16.99
C PHE A 687 2.41 19.66 17.84
N ALA A 688 2.51 20.92 17.40
CA ALA A 688 3.29 21.96 18.07
C ALA A 688 2.77 22.33 19.48
N ARG A 689 1.55 21.90 19.81
CA ARG A 689 0.89 22.10 21.12
C ARG A 689 0.85 20.83 21.99
N THR A 690 1.49 19.74 21.57
CA THR A 690 1.54 18.46 22.30
C THR A 690 2.76 18.35 23.21
N TYR A 691 2.79 17.33 24.07
CA TYR A 691 3.92 16.98 24.92
C TYR A 691 5.18 16.61 24.10
N ALA A 692 5.04 15.92 22.97
CA ALA A 692 6.18 15.48 22.14
C ALA A 692 6.84 16.60 21.32
N ALA A 693 6.25 17.79 21.27
CA ALA A 693 6.85 18.98 20.65
C ALA A 693 7.64 19.86 21.63
N ARG A 694 7.68 19.50 22.93
CA ARG A 694 8.36 20.32 23.94
C ARG A 694 9.88 20.14 23.90
N PRO A 695 10.68 21.18 24.24
CA PRO A 695 12.14 21.07 24.32
C PRO A 695 12.66 20.07 25.38
N ASP A 696 11.85 19.70 26.38
CA ASP A 696 12.16 18.69 27.40
C ASP A 696 11.69 17.27 27.04
N TYR A 697 11.12 17.06 25.85
CA TYR A 697 10.73 15.72 25.39
C TYR A 697 11.95 14.87 25.02
N GLN A 698 12.10 13.73 25.70
CA GLN A 698 13.12 12.75 25.37
C GLN A 698 12.70 11.93 24.13
N VAL A 699 13.23 12.30 22.95
CA VAL A 699 13.09 11.53 21.72
C VAL A 699 13.64 10.12 21.89
N PHE A 700 12.86 9.12 21.48
CA PHE A 700 13.30 7.72 21.48
C PHE A 700 14.20 7.46 20.27
N ASP A 701 15.49 7.21 20.52
CA ASP A 701 16.46 6.90 19.46
C ASP A 701 16.53 5.39 19.16
N LEU A 702 15.71 4.96 18.19
CA LEU A 702 15.59 3.54 17.80
C LEU A 702 16.75 3.08 16.90
N THR A 703 17.68 3.96 16.54
CA THR A 703 18.85 3.63 15.70
C THR A 703 20.06 3.19 16.54
N ARG A 704 19.99 3.42 17.86
CA ARG A 704 21.02 3.06 18.84
C ARG A 704 20.68 1.83 19.67
N GLN A 705 19.40 1.64 20.00
CA GLN A 705 18.89 0.47 20.73
C GLN A 705 17.38 0.32 20.51
N THR A 706 16.88 -0.91 20.60
CA THR A 706 15.47 -1.24 20.44
C THR A 706 14.81 -1.38 21.83
N PRO A 707 14.00 -0.39 22.28
CA PRO A 707 13.20 -0.51 23.50
C PRO A 707 12.07 -1.51 23.27
N LEU A 708 11.77 -2.31 24.28
CA LEU A 708 10.75 -3.36 24.24
C LEU A 708 9.98 -3.36 25.55
N LEU A 709 8.66 -3.44 25.47
CA LEU A 709 7.79 -3.55 26.64
C LEU A 709 8.11 -4.82 27.42
N THR A 710 8.11 -4.69 28.74
CA THR A 710 8.26 -5.80 29.67
C THR A 710 7.48 -5.53 30.96
N THR A 711 7.45 -6.47 31.90
CA THR A 711 6.85 -6.24 33.22
C THR A 711 7.83 -5.54 34.15
N LYS A 712 7.35 -4.86 35.19
CA LYS A 712 8.19 -4.02 36.08
C LYS A 712 9.39 -4.76 36.69
N VAL A 713 9.27 -6.08 36.90
CA VAL A 713 10.33 -6.97 37.39
C VAL A 713 11.57 -7.00 36.48
N HIS A 714 11.40 -6.66 35.20
CA HIS A 714 12.45 -6.64 34.18
C HIS A 714 12.72 -5.23 33.63
N ASP A 715 12.19 -4.18 34.27
CA ASP A 715 12.40 -2.79 33.83
C ASP A 715 13.88 -2.37 33.93
N GLN A 716 14.43 -1.96 32.80
CA GLN A 716 15.78 -1.39 32.67
C GLN A 716 15.74 0.14 32.53
N SER A 717 14.55 0.75 32.38
CA SER A 717 14.42 2.20 32.23
C SER A 717 14.41 2.96 33.57
N GLY A 718 13.99 2.31 34.66
CA GLY A 718 13.81 2.95 35.96
C GLY A 718 12.65 3.95 36.00
N GLN A 719 11.77 3.95 34.99
CA GLN A 719 10.68 4.90 34.85
C GLN A 719 9.32 4.24 35.12
N ARG A 720 8.31 5.06 35.41
CA ARG A 720 6.92 4.63 35.58
C ARG A 720 6.12 4.94 34.32
N TRP A 721 5.66 3.89 33.64
CA TRP A 721 4.97 3.98 32.34
C TRP A 721 3.45 3.82 32.44
N ASP A 722 2.93 3.33 33.57
CA ASP A 722 1.49 3.19 33.81
C ASP A 722 1.08 3.62 35.23
N ALA A 723 -0.22 3.66 35.49
CA ALA A 723 -0.78 4.10 36.77
C ALA A 723 -0.58 3.10 37.93
N ALA A 724 -0.28 1.82 37.65
CA ALA A 724 0.01 0.78 38.64
C ALA A 724 1.53 0.57 38.88
N ASP A 725 2.37 1.20 38.06
CA ASP A 725 3.80 0.89 37.90
C ASP A 725 4.05 -0.58 37.52
N SER A 726 3.21 -1.15 36.64
CA SER A 726 3.23 -2.58 36.30
C SER A 726 4.06 -2.96 35.05
N THR A 727 4.25 -2.02 34.12
CA THR A 727 5.09 -2.17 32.92
C THR A 727 6.46 -1.50 33.04
N GLY A 728 7.44 -2.01 32.31
CA GLY A 728 8.79 -1.46 32.14
C GLY A 728 9.25 -1.47 30.69
N LEU A 729 10.49 -1.03 30.45
CA LEU A 729 11.19 -1.22 29.18
C LEU A 729 12.50 -1.97 29.39
N ARG A 730 12.77 -2.95 28.53
CA ARG A 730 14.11 -3.53 28.32
C ARG A 730 14.66 -3.12 26.96
N PHE A 731 15.97 -3.18 26.79
CA PHE A 731 16.64 -2.72 25.57
C PHE A 731 17.35 -3.88 24.86
N ALA A 732 17.08 -4.06 23.57
CA ALA A 732 17.85 -4.92 22.68
C ALA A 732 18.89 -4.09 21.90
N PRO A 733 20.10 -4.64 21.61
CA PRO A 733 21.19 -3.88 20.99
C PRO A 733 21.03 -3.66 19.47
N ARG A 734 19.98 -4.25 18.86
CA ARG A 734 19.62 -4.16 17.44
C ARG A 734 18.11 -4.37 17.30
N VAL A 735 17.60 -4.18 16.07
CA VAL A 735 16.23 -4.52 15.68
C VAL A 735 15.84 -5.92 16.20
N HIS A 736 14.68 -6.02 16.86
CA HIS A 736 14.27 -7.26 17.51
C HIS A 736 13.44 -8.14 16.58
N ASN A 737 13.87 -9.40 16.49
CA ASN A 737 13.23 -10.48 15.74
C ASN A 737 12.50 -11.44 16.69
N VAL A 738 11.44 -12.05 16.19
CA VAL A 738 10.80 -13.23 16.77
C VAL A 738 10.39 -14.15 15.61
N GLU A 739 10.72 -15.44 15.65
CA GLU A 739 10.24 -16.44 14.68
C GLU A 739 10.05 -17.84 15.30
N PHE A 740 9.40 -18.75 14.56
CA PHE A 740 8.95 -20.03 15.11
C PHE A 740 10.08 -20.91 15.67
N TRP A 741 11.22 -21.05 14.99
CA TRP A 741 12.23 -22.04 15.36
C TRP A 741 13.10 -21.61 16.54
N ARG A 742 13.64 -20.39 16.50
CA ARG A 742 14.56 -19.87 17.52
C ARG A 742 13.84 -19.40 18.78
N ASP A 743 12.65 -18.81 18.66
CA ASP A 743 11.99 -18.14 19.77
C ASP A 743 10.75 -18.90 20.30
N VAL A 744 9.86 -19.37 19.42
CA VAL A 744 8.57 -19.96 19.85
C VAL A 744 8.68 -21.43 20.24
N LYS A 745 9.34 -22.24 19.41
CA LYS A 745 9.47 -23.68 19.61
C LYS A 745 10.06 -24.05 20.99
N PRO A 746 11.15 -23.42 21.48
CA PRO A 746 11.70 -23.74 22.80
C PRO A 746 10.71 -23.47 23.95
N ILE A 747 9.85 -22.46 23.82
CA ILE A 747 8.80 -22.15 24.81
C ILE A 747 7.76 -23.26 24.83
N LEU A 748 7.29 -23.69 23.65
CA LEU A 748 6.30 -24.75 23.50
C LEU A 748 6.82 -26.10 23.97
N GLU A 749 8.07 -26.46 23.64
CA GLU A 749 8.70 -27.71 24.08
C GLU A 749 8.83 -27.79 25.60
N ARG A 750 9.32 -26.71 26.22
CA ARG A 750 9.59 -26.63 27.66
C ARG A 750 8.31 -26.58 28.50
N SER A 751 7.23 -26.01 27.97
CA SER A 751 6.07 -25.57 28.76
C SER A 751 4.74 -26.20 28.34
N CYS A 752 4.61 -26.69 27.10
CA CYS A 752 3.32 -27.14 26.53
C CYS A 752 3.35 -28.62 26.09
N VAL A 753 4.39 -29.04 25.36
CA VAL A 753 4.56 -30.40 24.81
C VAL A 753 4.36 -31.53 25.84
N PRO A 754 4.78 -31.42 27.12
CA PRO A 754 4.52 -32.46 28.13
C PRO A 754 3.04 -32.77 28.42
N CYS A 755 2.10 -31.91 27.98
CA CYS A 755 0.66 -32.19 27.98
C CYS A 755 0.06 -32.26 26.56
N HIS A 756 0.70 -31.63 25.58
CA HIS A 756 0.25 -31.50 24.20
C HIS A 756 1.11 -32.34 23.25
N SER A 757 1.17 -33.65 23.47
CA SER A 757 1.85 -34.61 22.59
C SER A 757 1.36 -36.05 22.80
N GLY A 758 1.81 -36.96 21.94
CA GLY A 758 1.47 -38.39 22.02
C GLY A 758 0.11 -38.73 21.38
N PRO A 759 -0.41 -39.96 21.59
CA PRO A 759 -1.58 -40.47 20.87
C PRO A 759 -2.93 -39.90 21.33
N LYS A 760 -2.94 -39.13 22.44
CA LYS A 760 -4.11 -38.44 23.00
C LYS A 760 -3.66 -37.11 23.63
N PRO A 761 -3.25 -36.12 22.81
CA PRO A 761 -2.74 -34.85 23.31
C PRO A 761 -3.87 -34.04 23.95
N ALA A 762 -3.56 -33.21 24.95
CA ALA A 762 -4.56 -32.36 25.59
C ALA A 762 -5.26 -31.45 24.56
N ALA A 763 -6.59 -31.33 24.68
CA ALA A 763 -7.46 -30.57 23.78
C ALA A 763 -7.37 -30.97 22.28
N GLU A 764 -6.99 -32.22 21.98
CA GLU A 764 -6.74 -32.72 20.62
C GLU A 764 -5.67 -31.90 19.84
N LEU A 765 -4.82 -31.18 20.58
CA LEU A 765 -3.79 -30.30 20.05
C LEU A 765 -2.39 -30.87 20.34
N ASP A 766 -1.80 -31.51 19.34
CA ASP A 766 -0.40 -31.92 19.35
C ASP A 766 0.51 -30.72 19.01
N LEU A 767 1.45 -30.43 19.91
CA LEU A 767 2.48 -29.40 19.77
C LEU A 767 3.90 -29.98 19.69
N GLY A 768 4.05 -31.32 19.76
CA GLY A 768 5.35 -32.01 19.64
C GLY A 768 5.72 -32.38 18.20
N ASP A 769 4.82 -32.20 17.24
CA ASP A 769 4.99 -32.61 15.84
C ASP A 769 5.84 -31.62 15.02
N PHE A 770 7.13 -31.51 15.33
CA PHE A 770 8.06 -30.61 14.62
C PHE A 770 8.54 -31.13 13.26
N ARG A 771 7.99 -32.25 12.78
CA ARG A 771 8.26 -32.79 11.43
C ARG A 771 7.53 -31.96 10.39
N THR A 772 8.12 -31.79 9.21
CA THR A 772 7.45 -31.17 8.06
C THR A 772 6.20 -31.97 7.67
N VAL A 773 5.03 -31.32 7.68
CA VAL A 773 3.81 -31.88 7.08
C VAL A 773 3.76 -31.51 5.60
N ARG A 774 3.41 -32.49 4.76
CA ARG A 774 3.19 -32.30 3.32
C ARG A 774 1.70 -32.41 3.03
N LEU A 775 1.08 -31.31 2.65
CA LEU A 775 -0.36 -31.22 2.40
C LEU A 775 -0.60 -30.58 1.02
N PRO A 776 -1.63 -30.98 0.28
CA PRO A 776 -1.84 -30.57 -1.11
C PRO A 776 -2.23 -29.09 -1.27
N ASP A 777 -2.53 -28.41 -0.17
CA ASP A 777 -3.10 -27.06 -0.06
C ASP A 777 -2.26 -26.13 0.84
N ALA A 778 -1.01 -26.48 1.15
CA ALA A 778 -0.15 -25.73 2.06
C ALA A 778 1.36 -25.92 1.79
N ASP A 779 2.15 -24.94 2.20
CA ASP A 779 3.62 -25.00 2.19
C ASP A 779 4.14 -26.12 3.13
N ASP A 780 5.30 -26.70 2.81
CA ASP A 780 6.03 -27.65 3.65
C ASP A 780 6.52 -26.96 4.94
N VAL A 781 5.75 -27.07 6.03
CA VAL A 781 6.01 -26.46 7.35
C VAL A 781 5.93 -27.49 8.49
N PRO A 782 6.48 -27.21 9.70
CA PRO A 782 6.35 -28.11 10.85
C PRO A 782 4.89 -28.34 11.24
N GLY A 783 4.54 -29.57 11.60
CA GLY A 783 3.18 -29.95 12.01
C GLY A 783 2.63 -29.12 13.18
N THR A 784 3.45 -28.77 14.17
CA THR A 784 3.09 -27.85 15.27
C THR A 784 2.77 -26.44 14.75
N TYR A 785 3.59 -25.91 13.83
CA TYR A 785 3.37 -24.60 13.23
C TYR A 785 2.08 -24.60 12.38
N TYR A 786 1.84 -25.66 11.59
CA TYR A 786 0.62 -25.80 10.78
C TYR A 786 -0.65 -25.74 11.63
N ARG A 787 -0.72 -26.57 12.68
CA ARG A 787 -1.86 -26.66 13.62
C ARG A 787 -2.17 -25.33 14.32
N LEU A 788 -1.17 -24.48 14.52
CA LEU A 788 -1.33 -23.17 15.14
C LEU A 788 -1.62 -22.05 14.13
N ALA A 789 -0.93 -22.02 12.99
CA ALA A 789 -0.82 -20.83 12.14
C ALA A 789 -1.20 -21.02 10.65
N MET A 790 -1.62 -22.21 10.21
CA MET A 790 -2.00 -22.47 8.80
C MET A 790 -3.16 -23.46 8.57
N ASP A 791 -3.77 -24.07 9.60
CA ASP A 791 -4.80 -25.10 9.45
C ASP A 791 -6.19 -24.55 9.04
N HIS A 792 -6.25 -23.72 7.99
CA HIS A 792 -7.50 -23.16 7.46
C HIS A 792 -8.55 -24.23 7.10
N ALA A 793 -8.10 -25.41 6.66
CA ALA A 793 -8.95 -26.54 6.34
C ALA A 793 -9.47 -27.32 7.58
N GLY A 794 -9.09 -26.93 8.80
CA GLY A 794 -9.56 -27.56 10.05
C GLY A 794 -9.21 -29.05 10.15
N ARG A 795 -8.05 -29.45 9.61
CA ARG A 795 -7.59 -30.85 9.49
C ARG A 795 -7.34 -31.46 10.86
N PHE A 796 -6.81 -30.68 11.80
CA PHE A 796 -6.42 -31.13 13.14
C PHE A 796 -7.31 -30.55 14.24
N GLY A 797 -7.24 -31.12 15.45
CA GLY A 797 -8.03 -30.68 16.60
C GLY A 797 -9.55 -30.65 16.39
N TYR A 798 -10.23 -29.86 17.23
CA TYR A 798 -11.67 -29.63 17.16
C TYR A 798 -12.08 -28.90 15.88
N LYS A 799 -13.20 -29.32 15.29
CA LYS A 799 -13.63 -28.87 13.96
C LYS A 799 -14.28 -27.47 13.97
N PRO A 800 -14.14 -26.70 12.88
CA PRO A 800 -14.85 -25.42 12.69
C PRO A 800 -16.35 -25.63 12.52
N LEU A 801 -17.17 -24.80 13.20
CA LEU A 801 -18.63 -24.83 13.07
C LEU A 801 -19.11 -24.39 11.67
N ALA A 802 -18.29 -23.62 10.96
CA ALA A 802 -18.51 -23.20 9.58
C ALA A 802 -17.79 -24.07 8.52
N GLY A 803 -17.21 -25.21 8.91
CA GLY A 803 -16.54 -26.15 7.99
C GLY A 803 -15.09 -25.81 7.64
N ALA A 804 -14.66 -24.54 7.77
CA ALA A 804 -13.27 -24.11 7.63
C ALA A 804 -12.93 -22.99 8.64
N TRP A 805 -11.64 -22.84 9.00
CA TRP A 805 -11.13 -21.68 9.73
C TRP A 805 -10.82 -20.55 8.72
N ARG A 806 -11.86 -19.83 8.31
CA ARG A 806 -11.79 -18.70 7.36
C ARG A 806 -11.06 -17.49 7.95
N ALA A 807 -10.43 -16.69 7.10
CA ALA A 807 -9.72 -15.47 7.49
C ALA A 807 -10.63 -14.49 8.27
N PRO A 808 -10.14 -13.80 9.32
CA PRO A 808 -8.76 -13.69 9.77
C PRO A 808 -8.26 -14.85 10.65
N ASN A 809 -9.02 -15.95 10.82
CA ASN A 809 -8.50 -17.11 11.55
C ASN A 809 -7.40 -17.82 10.74
N ALA A 810 -6.28 -18.14 11.38
CA ALA A 810 -5.24 -19.02 10.86
C ALA A 810 -5.43 -20.48 11.31
N SER A 811 -6.11 -20.66 12.43
CA SER A 811 -6.57 -21.93 13.01
C SER A 811 -7.65 -21.62 14.05
N ARG A 812 -8.06 -22.62 14.83
CA ARG A 812 -8.84 -22.41 16.07
C ARG A 812 -8.12 -21.51 17.09
N TYR A 813 -6.78 -21.50 17.09
CA TYR A 813 -5.96 -20.99 18.18
C TYR A 813 -5.42 -19.59 17.94
N ILE A 814 -5.30 -19.17 16.68
CA ILE A 814 -4.66 -17.92 16.27
C ILE A 814 -5.53 -17.19 15.24
N ARG A 815 -5.76 -15.89 15.50
CA ARG A 815 -6.24 -14.91 14.52
C ARG A 815 -5.06 -14.06 14.07
N MET A 816 -4.90 -13.94 12.75
CA MET A 816 -3.74 -13.29 12.13
C MET A 816 -3.62 -11.84 12.60
N PHE A 817 -2.41 -11.44 13.02
CA PHE A 817 -2.08 -10.12 13.60
C PHE A 817 -2.88 -9.70 14.85
N GLN A 818 -3.56 -10.65 15.52
CA GLN A 818 -4.52 -10.37 16.59
C GLN A 818 -4.29 -11.28 17.80
N SER A 819 -3.15 -11.12 18.48
CA SER A 819 -2.79 -11.83 19.72
C SER A 819 -3.93 -11.78 20.75
N ARG A 820 -4.47 -10.58 21.02
CA ARG A 820 -5.59 -10.39 21.96
C ARG A 820 -6.92 -11.03 21.57
N ARG A 821 -7.09 -11.49 20.32
CA ARG A 821 -8.25 -12.30 19.88
C ARG A 821 -7.92 -13.78 19.65
N SER A 822 -6.71 -14.21 20.01
CA SER A 822 -6.23 -15.57 19.77
C SER A 822 -6.41 -16.42 21.03
N LEU A 823 -7.16 -17.52 20.94
CA LEU A 823 -7.43 -18.43 22.06
C LEU A 823 -6.14 -18.90 22.76
N LEU A 824 -5.04 -19.08 22.01
CA LEU A 824 -3.74 -19.42 22.58
C LEU A 824 -3.31 -18.40 23.65
N ILE A 825 -3.43 -17.11 23.37
CA ILE A 825 -3.06 -16.02 24.28
C ILE A 825 -4.03 -15.92 25.46
N TRP A 826 -5.34 -16.11 25.23
CA TRP A 826 -6.32 -16.17 26.32
C TRP A 826 -6.00 -17.29 27.32
N LYS A 827 -5.57 -18.46 26.83
CA LYS A 827 -5.12 -19.56 27.68
C LYS A 827 -3.83 -19.24 28.43
N ILE A 828 -2.86 -18.57 27.78
CA ILE A 828 -1.58 -18.15 28.39
C ILE A 828 -1.76 -17.11 29.50
N TYR A 829 -2.71 -16.20 29.37
CA TYR A 829 -2.98 -15.16 30.38
C TYR A 829 -4.08 -15.54 31.38
N GLY A 830 -4.93 -16.52 31.08
CA GLY A 830 -6.00 -16.98 31.96
C GLY A 830 -7.27 -16.12 31.93
N GLU A 831 -7.47 -15.35 30.86
CA GLU A 831 -8.61 -14.42 30.70
C GLU A 831 -8.96 -14.23 29.21
N ARG A 832 -10.20 -13.81 28.90
CA ARG A 832 -10.61 -13.38 27.56
C ARG A 832 -10.16 -11.93 27.33
N LEU A 833 -9.45 -11.65 26.24
CA LEU A 833 -8.67 -10.40 26.07
C LEU A 833 -9.16 -9.45 24.96
N ASP A 834 -10.19 -9.84 24.20
CA ASP A 834 -10.64 -9.17 22.98
C ASP A 834 -11.66 -8.03 23.21
N GLY A 835 -12.11 -7.83 24.45
CA GLY A 835 -13.09 -6.81 24.81
C GLY A 835 -14.55 -7.25 24.74
N TRP A 836 -14.79 -8.56 24.58
CA TRP A 836 -16.10 -9.20 24.74
C TRP A 836 -16.09 -10.16 25.94
N SER A 837 -17.27 -10.56 26.39
CA SER A 837 -17.48 -11.60 27.39
C SER A 837 -17.88 -12.94 26.76
N ASN A 838 -17.70 -14.05 27.50
CA ASN A 838 -18.26 -15.36 27.12
C ASN A 838 -19.79 -15.32 26.96
N ASP A 839 -20.47 -14.40 27.64
CA ASP A 839 -21.93 -14.24 27.58
C ASP A 839 -22.41 -13.38 26.38
N ASP A 840 -21.50 -12.86 25.55
CA ASP A 840 -21.86 -11.98 24.43
C ASP A 840 -22.30 -12.78 23.17
N PHE A 841 -21.76 -14.00 22.99
CA PHE A 841 -21.92 -14.81 21.78
C PHE A 841 -22.32 -16.26 22.07
N PRO A 842 -23.00 -16.96 21.14
CA PRO A 842 -23.19 -18.40 21.27
C PRO A 842 -21.84 -19.14 21.29
N THR A 843 -21.73 -20.16 22.14
CA THR A 843 -20.50 -20.94 22.34
C THR A 843 -20.81 -22.43 22.33
N GLU A 844 -19.85 -23.24 21.90
CA GLU A 844 -19.94 -24.69 21.76
C GLU A 844 -19.61 -25.41 23.07
N THR A 845 -20.60 -25.96 23.78
CA THR A 845 -20.33 -26.64 25.07
C THR A 845 -19.54 -27.95 24.92
N LYS A 846 -19.58 -28.56 23.73
CA LYS A 846 -18.65 -29.60 23.28
C LYS A 846 -17.85 -29.05 22.08
N PRO A 847 -16.52 -28.88 22.19
CA PRO A 847 -15.71 -28.28 21.14
C PRO A 847 -15.87 -28.95 19.76
N GLY A 848 -16.15 -28.12 18.75
CA GLY A 848 -16.41 -28.49 17.37
C GLY A 848 -17.76 -29.15 17.09
N ASP A 849 -18.70 -29.18 18.05
CA ASP A 849 -20.03 -29.77 17.87
C ASP A 849 -21.14 -28.68 17.83
N PRO A 850 -21.61 -28.27 16.63
CA PRO A 850 -22.61 -27.22 16.50
C PRO A 850 -24.00 -27.60 17.02
N SER A 851 -24.26 -28.86 17.37
CA SER A 851 -25.50 -29.24 18.06
C SER A 851 -25.52 -28.78 19.53
N THR A 852 -24.37 -28.41 20.09
CA THR A 852 -24.17 -28.13 21.52
C THR A 852 -24.04 -26.64 21.84
N LEU A 853 -24.48 -25.78 20.91
CA LEU A 853 -24.44 -24.32 21.07
C LEU A 853 -25.32 -23.86 22.24
N GLN A 854 -24.75 -23.01 23.09
CA GLN A 854 -25.45 -22.30 24.17
C GLN A 854 -25.09 -20.82 24.18
N LEU A 855 -25.94 -19.99 24.77
CA LEU A 855 -25.70 -18.58 25.08
C LEU A 855 -26.23 -18.34 26.49
N LYS A 856 -25.39 -17.84 27.41
CA LYS A 856 -25.74 -17.63 28.83
C LYS A 856 -26.30 -18.90 29.50
N GLY A 857 -25.70 -20.05 29.18
CA GLY A 857 -26.12 -21.38 29.65
C GLY A 857 -27.43 -21.92 29.04
N GLN A 858 -28.06 -21.21 28.10
CA GLN A 858 -29.31 -21.64 27.45
C GLN A 858 -29.04 -22.21 26.04
N PRO A 859 -29.62 -23.36 25.65
CA PRO A 859 -29.47 -23.93 24.31
C PRO A 859 -29.88 -22.98 23.18
N VAL A 860 -29.05 -22.91 22.15
CA VAL A 860 -29.26 -22.09 20.95
C VAL A 860 -29.46 -23.00 19.73
N PRO A 861 -30.54 -22.85 18.94
CA PRO A 861 -30.78 -23.71 17.78
C PRO A 861 -29.64 -23.67 16.76
N ASN A 862 -29.21 -24.85 16.28
CA ASN A 862 -28.14 -25.03 15.29
C ASN A 862 -28.56 -24.56 13.88
N THR A 863 -28.66 -23.24 13.71
CA THR A 863 -28.90 -22.57 12.42
C THR A 863 -27.59 -22.04 11.85
N ALA A 864 -27.55 -21.80 10.53
CA ALA A 864 -26.39 -21.15 9.90
C ALA A 864 -26.08 -19.80 10.57
N ALA A 865 -27.11 -18.97 10.81
CA ALA A 865 -26.96 -17.69 11.48
C ALA A 865 -26.37 -17.81 12.90
N ASN A 866 -26.83 -18.78 13.71
CA ASN A 866 -26.27 -18.97 15.05
C ASN A 866 -24.84 -19.53 15.03
N ARG A 867 -24.48 -20.36 14.04
CA ARG A 867 -23.08 -20.76 13.81
C ARG A 867 -22.21 -19.58 13.37
N ALA A 868 -22.73 -18.65 12.57
CA ALA A 868 -22.00 -17.44 12.15
C ALA A 868 -21.72 -16.49 13.33
N ARG A 869 -22.69 -16.36 14.23
CA ARG A 869 -22.60 -15.55 15.44
C ARG A 869 -21.70 -16.18 16.51
N ALA A 870 -21.43 -17.48 16.44
CA ALA A 870 -20.73 -18.20 17.49
C ALA A 870 -19.25 -17.82 17.60
N ASP A 871 -18.76 -17.77 18.84
CA ASP A 871 -17.37 -17.47 19.21
C ASP A 871 -16.80 -18.57 20.11
N LEU A 872 -15.53 -18.43 20.50
CA LEU A 872 -14.88 -19.23 21.51
C LEU A 872 -15.01 -18.57 22.90
N ASP A 873 -15.04 -19.42 23.93
CA ASP A 873 -14.99 -19.00 25.33
C ASP A 873 -13.58 -19.13 25.91
N PHE A 874 -13.22 -18.24 26.83
CA PHE A 874 -12.20 -18.60 27.82
C PHE A 874 -12.82 -19.56 28.86
N THR A 875 -12.33 -20.80 28.88
CA THR A 875 -12.79 -21.87 29.77
C THR A 875 -11.63 -22.52 30.54
N GLY A 876 -11.91 -23.15 31.69
CA GLY A 876 -10.91 -23.89 32.46
C GLY A 876 -9.92 -22.98 33.19
N SER A 877 -8.61 -23.26 33.07
CA SER A 877 -7.54 -22.52 33.75
C SER A 877 -6.53 -21.88 32.78
N ILE A 878 -5.70 -21.01 33.33
CA ILE A 878 -4.44 -20.55 32.72
C ILE A 878 -3.56 -21.75 32.33
N MET A 879 -2.78 -21.58 31.26
CA MET A 879 -1.86 -22.57 30.69
C MET A 879 -0.42 -22.05 30.74
N PRO A 880 0.56 -22.87 31.17
CA PRO A 880 0.41 -24.25 31.65
C PRO A 880 -0.37 -24.32 32.97
N PRO A 881 -1.14 -25.41 33.23
CA PRO A 881 -1.96 -25.51 34.43
C PRO A 881 -1.11 -25.37 35.71
N PRO A 882 -1.54 -24.58 36.72
CA PRO A 882 -0.76 -24.42 37.96
C PRO A 882 -0.47 -25.73 38.71
N GLU A 883 -1.27 -26.77 38.49
CA GLU A 883 -1.04 -28.12 39.02
C GLU A 883 0.00 -28.91 38.20
N ALA A 884 0.03 -28.78 36.88
CA ALA A 884 1.10 -29.29 36.02
C ALA A 884 2.46 -28.62 36.29
N VAL A 885 2.45 -27.33 36.66
CA VAL A 885 3.65 -26.61 37.10
C VAL A 885 4.11 -27.08 38.48
N ARG A 886 3.22 -27.17 39.48
CA ARG A 886 3.57 -27.64 40.83
C ARG A 886 4.05 -29.09 40.89
N SER A 887 3.59 -29.94 39.97
CA SER A 887 4.04 -31.33 39.83
C SER A 887 5.34 -31.49 39.02
N GLY A 888 5.90 -30.40 38.49
CA GLY A 888 7.09 -30.44 37.63
C GLY A 888 6.84 -31.02 36.23
N LYS A 889 5.59 -31.30 35.86
CA LYS A 889 5.22 -31.86 34.54
C LYS A 889 5.47 -30.86 33.41
N ALA A 890 5.33 -29.56 33.68
CA ALA A 890 5.60 -28.48 32.72
C ALA A 890 6.31 -27.32 33.42
N ALA A 891 7.23 -26.64 32.73
CA ALA A 891 7.82 -25.41 33.23
C ALA A 891 6.79 -24.26 33.24
N PRO A 892 6.88 -23.28 34.16
CA PRO A 892 6.11 -22.06 34.06
C PRO A 892 6.55 -21.22 32.85
N LEU A 893 5.64 -20.36 32.37
CA LEU A 893 5.96 -19.27 31.44
C LEU A 893 6.37 -18.03 32.23
N SER A 894 7.57 -17.52 31.96
CA SER A 894 8.00 -16.17 32.34
C SER A 894 7.19 -15.11 31.59
N ASP A 895 7.25 -13.86 32.01
CA ASP A 895 6.56 -12.78 31.30
C ASP A 895 7.13 -12.53 29.89
N GLU A 896 8.44 -12.75 29.70
CA GLU A 896 9.06 -12.66 28.38
C GLU A 896 8.66 -13.79 27.44
N ASP A 897 8.39 -15.01 27.94
CA ASP A 897 7.81 -16.06 27.10
C ASP A 897 6.43 -15.63 26.56
N LYS A 898 5.59 -15.03 27.41
CA LYS A 898 4.25 -14.55 27.05
C LYS A 898 4.34 -13.41 26.03
N LEU A 899 5.21 -12.43 26.27
CA LEU A 899 5.47 -11.31 25.36
C LEU A 899 6.05 -11.75 24.02
N THR A 900 6.88 -12.80 24.00
CA THR A 900 7.42 -13.40 22.77
C THR A 900 6.31 -14.07 21.97
N LEU A 901 5.42 -14.83 22.61
CA LEU A 901 4.26 -15.45 21.94
C LEU A 901 3.24 -14.42 21.44
N VAL A 902 3.04 -13.31 22.17
CA VAL A 902 2.26 -12.15 21.71
C VAL A 902 2.88 -11.51 20.47
N ARG A 903 4.17 -11.15 20.52
CA ARG A 903 4.92 -10.56 19.40
C ARG A 903 4.90 -11.47 18.17
N TRP A 904 5.04 -12.79 18.34
CA TRP A 904 4.99 -13.74 17.22
C TRP A 904 3.65 -13.69 16.47
N ILE A 905 2.51 -13.71 17.17
CA ILE A 905 1.19 -13.60 16.52
C ILE A 905 1.00 -12.22 15.86
N ASP A 906 1.43 -11.16 16.56
CA ASP A 906 1.27 -9.78 16.11
C ASP A 906 2.24 -9.37 14.98
N LEU A 907 3.26 -10.19 14.69
CA LEU A 907 4.10 -10.10 13.49
C LEU A 907 3.60 -11.02 12.34
N GLY A 908 2.43 -11.65 12.50
CA GLY A 908 1.85 -12.56 11.51
C GLY A 908 2.46 -13.96 11.53
N CYS A 909 2.75 -14.51 12.71
CA CYS A 909 3.34 -15.82 12.94
C CYS A 909 4.54 -16.16 12.03
N PRO A 910 5.63 -15.38 12.04
CA PRO A 910 6.78 -15.66 11.19
C PRO A 910 7.47 -17.00 11.47
N ILE A 911 8.00 -17.61 10.41
CA ILE A 911 8.84 -18.82 10.43
C ILE A 911 9.97 -18.72 9.41
N ASP A 912 11.16 -19.10 9.84
CA ASP A 912 12.31 -19.30 8.97
C ASP A 912 12.22 -20.66 8.25
N LEU A 913 12.13 -20.68 6.91
CA LEU A 913 12.10 -21.92 6.12
C LEU A 913 13.50 -22.32 5.60
N ASP A 914 14.53 -21.53 5.93
CA ASP A 914 15.94 -21.82 5.62
C ASP A 914 16.77 -22.18 6.87
N TYR A 915 16.11 -22.42 8.00
CA TYR A 915 16.71 -22.71 9.29
C TYR A 915 17.48 -24.03 9.31
N ASP A 916 18.77 -23.97 9.63
CA ASP A 916 19.62 -25.15 9.88
C ASP A 916 19.81 -25.36 11.40
N PRO A 917 19.21 -26.39 12.01
CA PRO A 917 19.36 -26.67 13.44
C PRO A 917 20.79 -27.11 13.83
N GLN A 918 21.66 -27.44 12.87
CA GLN A 918 23.09 -27.70 13.13
C GLN A 918 23.91 -26.39 13.16
N ARG A 919 23.35 -25.30 12.62
CA ARG A 919 23.97 -23.98 12.53
C ARG A 919 22.95 -22.86 12.81
N PRO A 920 22.31 -22.84 13.99
CA PRO A 920 21.21 -21.92 14.29
C PRO A 920 21.59 -20.43 14.23
N GLN A 921 22.89 -20.13 14.35
CA GLN A 921 23.47 -18.79 14.21
C GLN A 921 23.61 -18.31 12.76
N ASP A 922 23.56 -19.20 11.76
CA ASP A 922 23.63 -18.79 10.35
C ASP A 922 22.29 -18.10 10.00
N PRO A 923 22.30 -16.89 9.40
CA PRO A 923 21.07 -16.17 9.06
C PRO A 923 20.31 -16.80 7.88
N GLY A 924 20.99 -17.63 7.08
CA GLY A 924 20.45 -18.24 5.88
C GLY A 924 19.98 -17.20 4.87
N TYR A 925 18.93 -17.55 4.13
CA TYR A 925 18.24 -16.69 3.17
C TYR A 925 16.75 -16.48 3.50
N GLY A 926 16.29 -17.00 4.65
CA GLY A 926 14.91 -16.98 5.09
C GLY A 926 14.53 -15.77 5.96
N TRP A 927 14.11 -16.02 7.20
CA TRP A 927 13.62 -14.94 8.08
C TRP A 927 14.76 -14.11 8.67
N MET A 928 15.88 -14.75 9.02
CA MET A 928 17.03 -14.07 9.62
C MET A 928 17.97 -13.43 8.59
N LEU A 929 17.68 -13.55 7.29
CA LEU A 929 18.37 -12.80 6.24
C LEU A 929 18.13 -11.30 6.39
N ASP A 930 19.22 -10.55 6.45
CA ASP A 930 19.23 -9.10 6.26
C ASP A 930 19.01 -8.76 4.77
N ASP A 931 17.77 -8.42 4.42
CA ASP A 931 17.34 -8.08 3.06
C ASP A 931 17.02 -6.57 2.92
N GLN A 932 17.64 -5.75 3.77
CA GLN A 932 17.72 -4.31 3.62
C GLN A 932 19.16 -3.94 3.26
N ARG A 933 19.39 -2.74 2.70
CA ARG A 933 20.74 -2.21 2.47
C ARG A 933 21.05 -1.10 3.47
N PRO A 934 22.34 -0.82 3.73
CA PRO A 934 22.73 0.38 4.44
C PRO A 934 22.02 1.64 3.93
N THR A 935 21.40 2.41 4.81
CA THR A 935 21.01 3.78 4.52
C THR A 935 22.29 4.55 4.19
N LEU A 936 22.38 5.10 2.98
CA LEU A 936 23.54 5.86 2.50
C LEU A 936 23.05 7.20 1.94
N THR A 937 23.65 8.30 2.36
CA THR A 937 23.36 9.64 1.84
C THR A 937 24.63 10.41 1.51
N LEU A 938 24.63 11.09 0.36
CA LEU A 938 25.63 12.08 -0.01
C LEU A 938 24.94 13.45 -0.02
N SER A 939 25.06 14.15 1.11
CA SER A 939 24.34 15.41 1.35
C SER A 939 25.10 16.64 0.83
N ILE A 940 26.43 16.53 0.69
CA ILE A 940 27.29 17.51 0.01
C ILE A 940 28.34 16.72 -0.79
N PRO A 941 28.49 16.93 -2.13
CA PRO A 941 27.73 17.84 -2.97
C PRO A 941 26.31 17.34 -3.32
N LYS A 942 25.42 18.29 -3.62
CA LYS A 942 24.09 18.03 -4.17
C LYS A 942 24.16 17.86 -5.70
N ALA A 943 23.14 17.26 -6.30
CA ALA A 943 23.05 17.14 -7.75
C ALA A 943 22.82 18.52 -8.40
N GLY A 944 23.38 18.73 -9.59
CA GLY A 944 23.39 20.06 -10.24
C GLY A 944 24.45 20.99 -9.64
N ASP A 945 24.14 22.29 -9.56
CA ASP A 945 25.11 23.31 -9.18
C ASP A 945 25.26 23.49 -7.65
N ASN A 946 26.49 23.70 -7.20
CA ASN A 946 26.89 23.95 -5.82
C ASN A 946 27.83 25.18 -5.77
N PRO A 947 27.99 25.85 -4.61
CA PRO A 947 29.13 26.73 -4.36
C PRO A 947 30.45 25.92 -4.32
N PRO A 948 31.65 26.56 -4.25
CA PRO A 948 32.92 25.85 -4.15
C PRO A 948 32.94 24.90 -2.95
N LEU A 949 33.32 23.64 -3.17
CA LEU A 949 33.18 22.61 -2.15
C LEU A 949 34.21 22.79 -1.02
N ALA A 950 33.77 23.29 0.12
CA ALA A 950 34.55 23.34 1.36
C ALA A 950 34.54 22.00 2.14
N ARG A 951 33.68 21.03 1.75
CA ARG A 951 33.65 19.66 2.30
C ARG A 951 32.87 18.70 1.40
N ILE A 952 33.11 17.40 1.60
CA ILE A 952 32.19 16.31 1.21
C ILE A 952 31.59 15.72 2.50
N LEU A 953 30.29 15.43 2.48
CA LEU A 953 29.54 14.99 3.66
C LEU A 953 28.67 13.76 3.35
N VAL A 954 29.02 12.63 3.96
CA VAL A 954 28.38 11.33 3.78
C VAL A 954 27.74 10.89 5.10
N GLY A 955 26.51 10.39 5.04
CA GLY A 955 25.87 9.68 6.14
C GLY A 955 25.70 8.21 5.79
N MET A 956 26.05 7.31 6.70
CA MET A 956 25.82 5.88 6.53
C MET A 956 25.44 5.17 7.84
N HIS A 957 24.45 4.28 7.75
CA HIS A 957 23.99 3.42 8.84
C HIS A 957 23.46 2.11 8.28
N ASP A 958 23.53 1.05 9.07
CA ASP A 958 22.71 -0.15 8.88
C ASP A 958 22.19 -0.63 10.23
N TYR A 959 20.92 -1.07 10.27
CA TYR A 959 20.24 -1.54 11.48
C TYR A 959 20.32 -3.07 11.65
N GLY A 960 20.59 -3.80 10.56
CA GLY A 960 20.48 -5.25 10.47
C GLY A 960 21.76 -5.97 10.90
N SER A 961 22.59 -6.34 9.93
CA SER A 961 23.87 -7.03 10.13
C SER A 961 24.99 -6.07 10.57
N GLY A 962 24.85 -4.77 10.29
CA GLY A 962 25.73 -3.66 10.62
C GLY A 962 26.78 -3.41 9.55
N LEU A 963 27.25 -2.16 9.42
CA LEU A 963 28.21 -1.74 8.38
C LEU A 963 29.54 -2.53 8.39
N ASP A 964 29.98 -2.93 7.20
CA ASP A 964 31.37 -3.31 6.89
C ASP A 964 32.13 -2.05 6.47
N LEU A 965 32.81 -1.41 7.43
CA LEU A 965 33.51 -0.14 7.20
C LEU A 965 34.76 -0.26 6.33
N ASP A 966 35.36 -1.45 6.21
CA ASP A 966 36.53 -1.66 5.33
C ASP A 966 36.13 -1.63 3.84
N SER A 967 34.84 -1.80 3.55
CA SER A 967 34.25 -1.61 2.21
C SER A 967 33.95 -0.15 1.84
N PHE A 968 34.06 0.79 2.79
CA PHE A 968 33.69 2.18 2.54
C PHE A 968 34.61 2.80 1.47
N SER A 969 33.99 3.35 0.43
CA SER A 969 34.69 3.92 -0.71
C SER A 969 34.07 5.24 -1.16
N VAL A 970 34.94 6.19 -1.51
CA VAL A 970 34.58 7.49 -2.07
C VAL A 970 35.55 7.78 -3.21
N ILE A 971 35.08 7.77 -4.45
CA ILE A 971 35.92 7.89 -5.66
C ILE A 971 35.46 9.11 -6.46
N ALA A 972 36.37 10.02 -6.77
CA ALA A 972 36.13 11.19 -7.62
C ALA A 972 36.80 11.03 -9.00
N ASP A 973 36.22 11.59 -10.06
CA ASP A 973 36.85 11.65 -11.40
C ASP A 973 37.67 12.93 -11.66
N PHE A 974 37.85 13.77 -10.63
CA PHE A 974 38.70 14.95 -10.61
C PHE A 974 39.69 14.86 -9.43
N PRO A 975 40.88 15.50 -9.49
CA PRO A 975 41.86 15.45 -8.41
C PRO A 975 41.35 16.14 -7.15
N LEU A 976 41.59 15.55 -5.98
CA LEU A 976 41.06 16.05 -4.71
C LEU A 976 42.00 15.77 -3.52
N GLN A 977 42.30 16.80 -2.72
CA GLN A 977 43.20 16.71 -1.54
C GLN A 977 44.53 15.97 -1.83
N GLY A 978 45.15 16.31 -2.96
CA GLY A 978 46.42 15.72 -3.41
C GLY A 978 46.31 14.34 -4.07
N GLN A 979 45.13 13.71 -4.04
CA GLN A 979 44.89 12.43 -4.72
C GLN A 979 44.52 12.65 -6.20
N PRO A 980 45.05 11.84 -7.14
CA PRO A 980 44.60 11.85 -8.52
C PRO A 980 43.20 11.23 -8.69
N PRO A 981 42.51 11.49 -9.82
CA PRO A 981 41.24 10.85 -10.17
C PRO A 981 41.27 9.31 -10.03
N GLY A 982 40.14 8.74 -9.62
CA GLY A 982 39.95 7.29 -9.49
C GLY A 982 40.47 6.66 -8.19
N GLN A 983 41.20 7.40 -7.35
CA GLN A 983 41.65 6.90 -6.04
C GLN A 983 40.51 6.86 -5.02
N ASN A 984 40.58 5.93 -4.06
CA ASN A 984 39.65 5.89 -2.93
C ASN A 984 40.04 6.91 -1.87
N LEU A 985 39.19 7.92 -1.68
CA LEU A 985 39.34 9.02 -0.73
C LEU A 985 38.85 8.68 0.69
N ALA A 986 38.19 7.53 0.89
CA ALA A 986 37.61 7.13 2.19
C ALA A 986 38.59 7.22 3.38
N PRO A 987 39.90 6.86 3.27
CA PRO A 987 40.86 7.01 4.38
C PRO A 987 41.10 8.46 4.85
N LEU A 988 40.72 9.46 4.04
CA LEU A 988 40.81 10.88 4.38
C LEU A 988 39.62 11.38 5.20
N PHE A 989 38.50 10.66 5.20
CA PHE A 989 37.30 11.06 5.95
C PHE A 989 37.51 10.94 7.46
N ARG A 990 36.73 11.73 8.22
CA ARG A 990 36.65 11.69 9.67
C ARG A 990 35.22 11.47 10.11
N ALA A 991 35.00 10.47 10.98
CA ALA A 991 33.71 10.27 11.62
C ALA A 991 33.38 11.48 12.51
N ARG A 992 32.16 12.02 12.37
CA ARG A 992 31.64 13.14 13.15
C ARG A 992 30.68 12.70 14.28
N GLY A 993 30.39 11.40 14.37
CA GLY A 993 29.33 10.82 15.20
C GLY A 993 28.07 10.50 14.40
N ASP A 994 27.13 9.73 14.97
CA ASP A 994 25.79 9.44 14.41
C ASP A 994 25.76 9.03 12.92
N GLY A 995 26.71 8.18 12.50
CA GLY A 995 26.82 7.68 11.13
C GLY A 995 27.35 8.70 10.11
N VAL A 996 27.71 9.91 10.53
CA VAL A 996 28.20 10.98 9.64
C VAL A 996 29.72 10.93 9.49
N TYR A 997 30.19 11.03 8.26
CA TYR A 997 31.59 11.06 7.85
C TYR A 997 31.84 12.28 6.96
N GLU A 998 32.89 13.04 7.26
CA GLU A 998 33.20 14.29 6.58
C GLU A 998 34.65 14.31 6.07
N LEU A 999 34.84 14.84 4.86
CA LEU A 999 36.15 15.24 4.32
C LEU A 999 36.13 16.74 4.11
N THR A 1000 36.84 17.48 4.96
CA THR A 1000 37.04 18.93 4.80
C THR A 1000 37.96 19.21 3.63
N LEU A 1001 37.64 20.23 2.83
CA LEU A 1001 38.40 20.64 1.65
C LEU A 1001 38.95 22.05 1.89
N ASN A 1002 40.26 22.14 2.06
CA ASN A 1002 41.00 23.40 2.19
C ASN A 1002 42.13 23.45 1.14
N PRO A 1003 42.17 24.46 0.25
CA PRO A 1003 41.10 25.42 -0.02
C PRO A 1003 39.83 24.73 -0.56
N PRO A 1004 38.66 25.41 -0.57
CA PRO A 1004 37.46 24.93 -1.22
C PRO A 1004 37.67 24.67 -2.72
N VAL A 1005 37.00 23.65 -3.27
CA VAL A 1005 37.27 23.15 -4.63
C VAL A 1005 36.16 23.55 -5.62
N THR A 1006 36.57 24.22 -6.69
CA THR A 1006 35.77 24.52 -7.88
C THR A 1006 35.93 23.39 -8.90
N VAL A 1007 34.83 22.88 -9.47
CA VAL A 1007 34.84 21.91 -10.57
C VAL A 1007 33.70 22.20 -11.58
N PRO A 1008 33.99 22.44 -12.87
CA PRO A 1008 32.97 22.83 -13.86
C PRO A 1008 31.87 21.79 -14.11
N ARG A 1009 32.24 20.51 -14.05
CA ARG A 1009 31.38 19.33 -13.91
C ARG A 1009 32.27 18.22 -13.33
N GLY A 1010 31.83 17.57 -12.27
CA GLY A 1010 32.56 16.49 -11.60
C GLY A 1010 31.62 15.39 -11.12
N ARG A 1011 32.16 14.21 -10.85
CA ARG A 1011 31.41 13.04 -10.39
C ARG A 1011 32.07 12.44 -9.16
N ILE A 1012 31.25 12.07 -8.19
CA ILE A 1012 31.64 11.30 -7.02
C ILE A 1012 30.79 10.02 -6.97
N ILE A 1013 31.45 8.89 -6.77
CA ILE A 1013 30.83 7.61 -6.44
C ILE A 1013 31.11 7.36 -4.95
N VAL A 1014 30.07 7.05 -4.18
CA VAL A 1014 30.18 6.60 -2.78
C VAL A 1014 29.56 5.22 -2.66
N ALA A 1015 30.22 4.28 -2.00
CA ALA A 1015 29.65 2.97 -1.70
C ALA A 1015 30.09 2.40 -0.34
N VAL A 1016 29.24 1.58 0.26
CA VAL A 1016 29.51 0.82 1.49
C VAL A 1016 28.65 -0.44 1.53
N LYS A 1017 29.12 -1.48 2.23
CA LYS A 1017 28.39 -2.71 2.51
C LYS A 1017 27.91 -2.79 3.95
N ASP A 1018 26.89 -3.60 4.17
CA ASP A 1018 26.65 -4.26 5.46
C ASP A 1018 27.48 -5.55 5.60
N LYS A 1019 27.32 -6.28 6.71
CA LYS A 1019 28.02 -7.55 6.98
C LYS A 1019 27.33 -8.77 6.38
N GLN A 1020 26.13 -8.63 5.83
CA GLN A 1020 25.49 -9.62 4.96
C GLN A 1020 26.08 -9.57 3.53
N GLY A 1021 26.64 -8.43 3.13
CA GLY A 1021 27.25 -8.17 1.82
C GLY A 1021 26.39 -7.33 0.87
N ASN A 1022 25.31 -6.69 1.33
CA ASN A 1022 24.50 -5.80 0.50
C ASN A 1022 25.20 -4.45 0.29
N ILE A 1023 25.42 -4.06 -0.97
CA ILE A 1023 26.07 -2.81 -1.34
C ILE A 1023 25.02 -1.70 -1.51
N SER A 1024 25.15 -0.62 -0.75
CA SER A 1024 24.56 0.68 -1.11
C SER A 1024 25.58 1.51 -1.88
N ARG A 1025 25.12 2.17 -2.94
CA ARG A 1025 25.95 3.00 -3.85
C ARG A 1025 25.19 4.24 -4.29
N ILE A 1026 25.84 5.40 -4.23
CA ILE A 1026 25.42 6.66 -4.85
C ILE A 1026 26.42 7.02 -5.94
N GLU A 1027 25.92 7.46 -7.09
CA GLU A 1027 26.72 8.12 -8.14
C GLU A 1027 26.15 9.51 -8.38
N ARG A 1028 26.96 10.54 -8.11
CA ARG A 1028 26.53 11.93 -8.02
C ARG A 1028 27.33 12.80 -8.97
N VAL A 1029 26.66 13.32 -9.99
CA VAL A 1029 27.19 14.30 -10.96
C VAL A 1029 26.74 15.70 -10.55
N PHE A 1030 27.66 16.66 -10.57
CA PHE A 1030 27.41 18.01 -10.06
C PHE A 1030 28.37 19.04 -10.68
N SER A 1031 28.14 20.32 -10.44
CA SER A 1031 29.14 21.39 -10.59
C SER A 1031 29.38 22.07 -9.25
N ALA A 1032 30.56 22.66 -9.07
CA ALA A 1032 30.87 23.54 -7.93
C ALA A 1032 31.60 24.77 -8.44
N ARG A 1033 31.06 25.97 -8.24
CA ARG A 1033 31.53 27.23 -8.87
C ARG A 1033 31.46 28.41 -7.91
#